data_AF-A0A4S3JIQ6-F1
#
_entry.id   AF-A0A4S3JIQ6-F1
#
_cell.length_a   1.000
_cell.length_b   1.000
_cell.length_c   1.000
_cell.angle_alpha   90.00
_cell.angle_beta   90.00
_cell.angle_gamma   90.00
#
_symmetry.space_group_name_H-M   'P 1'
#
loop_
_entity.id
_entity.type
_entity.pdbx_description
1 polymer ?
#
loop_
_entity_poly.entity_id
_entity_poly.type
_entity_poly.pdbx_seq_one_letter_code
_entity_poly.pdbx_strand_id
1 'polypeptide(L)'
;MSTLVLSAERIGSPIWALRNCGLMLFRALLTRICRTGTGLGFGGKSGSEPGARVSFQKYPGLVQLLSSLLSEQVTRNIAEQEDHSIVTERVFPALELIAEKVPNVYDVDDKMILGLVQTQLSSPVWGIREHAARVYASIMNRSDIFHDIGTLLEVDRDSKAQNYLHGQALSYMITEHIDEILSIMSQTFTVLFHRAESPFVATTIVEILTETVEKSFESGSEEKMIATLNDVFNAHSFNGILDFIFESSHPSWRSLSTTRAASLLRRALSWAAIMRMLGTGESMGLEPFIRKVSEFDTNAGAWLLEKLHNVFGENQGYMKILLNVYSEVIIGDYSEEVKSSAIASLASSLEILLDFRYDYFQEIDLPWGALNQQINPSTTALMLNRYRSDAELRLQGCLLAAKVLSNQSQNLETDVARWTIKLRFAMEEETEFTTRYAAVTSLMAFGQVLRPTGKPPVTEKVFLELYLILYDMLNDDDEELRDLAALTASWVLSYSSVTSSKAVTLSPLNASGLLSKFIVEEYASSSLLCTRITHCITGQESRFGGSSQRMRLFPVSDLLSEYRKESTTLFEEEKQNLFVDLVCDVDRWSRALLGMTESSFDESLVKEVFQWVSDGLSYLIEVIAGISGEDGFIGWATKPETFTLGVRLINLAAVMASTRFPAYRYLGGNQSVLKEKLQLLYMHGKAASLHFDWLSRIQRAMDL
;
A
#
# COMPACT_ATOMS: atom_id res chain seq x y z
N MET A 1 -29.77 14.98 -33.85
CA MET A 1 -30.23 16.26 -33.27
C MET A 1 -31.60 16.15 -32.61
N SER A 2 -32.68 15.76 -33.30
CA SER A 2 -34.02 15.63 -32.70
C SER A 2 -34.06 14.80 -31.40
N THR A 3 -33.38 13.66 -31.35
CA THR A 3 -33.30 12.81 -30.16
C THR A 3 -32.53 13.47 -29.01
N LEU A 4 -31.52 14.28 -29.31
CA LEU A 4 -30.71 14.99 -28.32
C LEU A 4 -31.50 16.16 -27.71
N VAL A 5 -32.24 16.90 -28.54
CA VAL A 5 -33.18 17.95 -28.10
C VAL A 5 -34.26 17.35 -27.20
N LEU A 6 -34.87 16.22 -27.61
CA LEU A 6 -35.85 15.53 -26.79
C LEU A 6 -35.28 15.11 -25.43
N SER A 7 -34.06 14.54 -25.40
CA SER A 7 -33.44 14.17 -24.12
C SER A 7 -33.19 15.40 -23.22
N ALA A 8 -32.69 16.50 -23.79
CA ALA A 8 -32.43 17.75 -23.07
C ALA A 8 -33.70 18.39 -22.50
N GLU A 9 -34.80 18.37 -23.25
CA GLU A 9 -36.11 18.84 -22.77
C GLU A 9 -36.62 18.02 -21.58
N ARG A 10 -36.34 16.71 -21.56
CA ARG A 10 -36.80 15.82 -20.48
C ARG A 10 -35.94 15.90 -19.22
N ILE A 11 -34.65 16.24 -19.35
CA ILE A 11 -33.74 16.49 -18.21
C ILE A 11 -34.28 17.61 -17.30
N GLY A 12 -34.99 18.60 -17.86
CA GLY A 12 -35.62 19.68 -17.08
C GLY A 12 -37.01 19.36 -16.50
N SER A 13 -37.49 18.11 -16.57
CA SER A 13 -38.85 17.76 -16.14
C SER A 13 -39.02 17.83 -14.62
N PRO A 14 -40.16 18.28 -14.06
CA PRO A 14 -40.43 18.14 -12.62
C PRO A 14 -40.61 16.67 -12.19
N ILE A 15 -40.81 15.74 -13.13
CA ILE A 15 -41.00 14.30 -12.86
C ILE A 15 -39.64 13.60 -12.89
N TRP A 16 -39.19 13.09 -11.74
CA TRP A 16 -37.89 12.42 -11.58
C TRP A 16 -37.64 11.29 -12.60
N ALA A 17 -38.64 10.42 -12.83
CA ALA A 17 -38.49 9.32 -13.79
C ALA A 17 -38.23 9.82 -15.22
N LEU A 18 -38.88 10.90 -15.64
CA LEU A 18 -38.65 11.50 -16.96
C LEU A 18 -37.26 12.18 -17.03
N ARG A 19 -36.81 12.81 -15.94
CA ARG A 19 -35.46 13.37 -15.87
C ARG A 19 -34.39 12.29 -16.00
N ASN A 20 -34.50 11.22 -15.23
CA ASN A 20 -33.55 10.12 -15.24
C ASN A 20 -33.50 9.42 -16.62
N CYS A 21 -34.67 9.14 -17.22
CA CYS A 21 -34.73 8.61 -18.59
C CYS A 21 -34.12 9.58 -19.61
N GLY A 22 -34.34 10.90 -19.45
CA GLY A 22 -33.73 11.95 -20.27
C GLY A 22 -32.21 11.96 -20.14
N LEU A 23 -31.67 11.88 -18.92
CA LEU A 23 -30.24 11.86 -18.62
C LEU A 23 -29.55 10.60 -19.17
N MET A 24 -30.16 9.42 -18.98
CA MET A 24 -29.67 8.16 -19.54
C MET A 24 -29.63 8.22 -21.07
N LEU A 25 -30.68 8.73 -21.71
CA LEU A 25 -30.73 8.90 -23.16
C LEU A 25 -29.68 9.91 -23.64
N PHE A 26 -29.51 11.03 -22.93
CA PHE A 26 -28.52 12.05 -23.26
C PHE A 26 -27.10 11.46 -23.19
N ARG A 27 -26.74 10.76 -22.11
CA ARG A 27 -25.45 10.07 -21.96
C ARG A 27 -25.21 9.04 -23.07
N ALA A 28 -26.20 8.21 -23.39
CA ALA A 28 -26.07 7.23 -24.47
C ALA A 28 -25.84 7.91 -25.84
N LEU A 29 -26.48 9.05 -26.09
CA LEU A 29 -26.27 9.85 -27.30
C LEU A 29 -24.89 10.52 -27.30
N LEU A 30 -24.43 11.06 -26.16
CA LEU A 30 -23.07 11.60 -26.02
C LEU A 30 -22.03 10.54 -26.36
N THR A 31 -22.09 9.37 -25.72
CA THR A 31 -21.15 8.27 -26.00
C THR A 31 -21.14 7.90 -27.49
N ARG A 32 -22.30 7.96 -28.17
CA ARG A 32 -22.39 7.69 -29.61
C ARG A 32 -21.84 8.82 -30.48
N ILE A 33 -22.00 10.08 -30.08
CA ILE A 33 -21.49 11.26 -30.79
C ILE A 33 -19.97 11.37 -30.64
N CYS A 34 -19.45 11.04 -29.46
CA CYS A 34 -18.04 11.11 -29.11
C CYS A 34 -17.20 9.97 -29.76
N ARG A 35 -17.80 8.81 -30.05
CA ARG A 35 -17.14 7.53 -30.45
C ARG A 35 -16.33 7.51 -31.77
N THR A 36 -16.07 8.62 -32.44
CA THR A 36 -15.26 8.64 -33.68
C THR A 36 -14.06 9.58 -33.58
N GLY A 37 -12.96 9.10 -32.99
CA GLY A 37 -11.66 9.77 -33.03
C GLY A 37 -10.53 8.81 -32.70
N THR A 38 -9.72 8.48 -33.71
CA THR A 38 -8.42 7.83 -33.53
C THR A 38 -7.52 8.68 -32.65
N GLY A 39 -6.81 8.02 -31.73
CA GLY A 39 -6.03 8.65 -30.65
C GLY A 39 -5.18 9.83 -31.09
N LEU A 40 -5.26 10.91 -30.29
CA LEU A 40 -4.28 11.98 -30.06
C LEU A 40 -4.98 13.01 -29.14
N GLY A 41 -4.96 12.76 -27.83
CA GLY A 41 -5.60 13.60 -26.79
C GLY A 41 -4.69 13.83 -25.58
N PHE A 42 -4.76 15.03 -24.99
CA PHE A 42 -3.96 15.54 -23.87
C PHE A 42 -4.49 15.03 -22.50
N GLY A 43 -4.66 13.71 -22.34
CA GLY A 43 -5.04 13.12 -21.05
C GLY A 43 -3.80 12.76 -20.23
N GLY A 44 -3.53 13.52 -19.17
CA GLY A 44 -2.52 13.20 -18.16
C GLY A 44 -2.90 12.02 -17.26
N LYS A 45 -2.03 11.70 -16.30
CA LYS A 45 -2.01 10.47 -15.47
C LYS A 45 -3.22 10.25 -14.52
N SER A 46 -4.27 11.07 -14.53
CA SER A 46 -5.37 10.99 -13.55
C SER A 46 -6.61 10.19 -13.97
N GLY A 47 -6.52 9.31 -14.98
CA GLY A 47 -7.50 8.23 -15.14
C GLY A 47 -8.92 8.62 -15.59
N SER A 48 -9.06 9.45 -16.63
CA SER A 48 -10.25 9.37 -17.49
C SER A 48 -9.79 8.90 -18.87
N GLU A 49 -10.49 7.89 -19.41
CA GLU A 49 -10.22 7.29 -20.71
C GLU A 49 -10.00 8.35 -21.81
N PRO A 50 -9.15 8.08 -22.83
CA PRO A 50 -8.82 9.05 -23.87
C PRO A 50 -10.08 9.65 -24.51
N GLY A 51 -10.28 10.95 -24.27
CA GLY A 51 -11.47 11.72 -24.63
C GLY A 51 -11.87 11.59 -26.09
N ALA A 52 -13.13 11.28 -26.26
CA ALA A 52 -13.79 10.99 -27.51
C ALA A 52 -14.34 12.33 -28.06
N ARG A 53 -13.55 13.01 -28.90
CA ARG A 53 -13.78 14.42 -29.26
C ARG A 53 -14.95 14.65 -30.22
N VAL A 54 -15.67 15.76 -30.05
CA VAL A 54 -16.85 16.15 -30.85
C VAL A 54 -16.57 17.37 -31.73
N SER A 55 -16.78 17.23 -33.03
CA SER A 55 -16.80 18.35 -33.97
C SER A 55 -18.21 18.97 -33.99
N PHE A 56 -18.36 20.13 -33.33
CA PHE A 56 -19.67 20.80 -33.19
C PHE A 56 -20.28 21.19 -34.55
N GLN A 57 -19.45 21.47 -35.55
CA GLN A 57 -19.88 21.78 -36.93
C GLN A 57 -20.67 20.64 -37.59
N LYS A 58 -20.45 19.38 -37.19
CA LYS A 58 -21.21 18.22 -37.69
C LYS A 58 -22.64 18.18 -37.15
N TYR A 59 -22.97 18.99 -36.15
CA TYR A 59 -24.24 18.96 -35.44
C TYR A 59 -24.89 20.35 -35.39
N PRO A 60 -25.54 20.79 -36.49
CA PRO A 60 -26.26 22.06 -36.53
C PRO A 60 -27.32 22.15 -35.41
N GLY A 61 -27.33 23.27 -34.67
CA GLY A 61 -28.22 23.50 -33.53
C GLY A 61 -27.70 23.00 -32.18
N LEU A 62 -26.52 22.37 -32.13
CA LEU A 62 -25.93 21.91 -30.87
C LEU A 62 -25.57 23.07 -29.93
N VAL A 63 -24.99 24.14 -30.47
CA VAL A 63 -24.67 25.36 -29.70
C VAL A 63 -25.93 26.00 -29.13
N GLN A 64 -27.03 26.03 -29.90
CA GLN A 64 -28.31 26.55 -29.42
C GLN A 64 -28.90 25.68 -28.29
N LEU A 65 -28.76 24.35 -28.40
CA LEU A 65 -29.16 23.42 -27.36
C LEU A 65 -28.35 23.63 -26.07
N LEU A 66 -27.02 23.74 -26.18
CA LEU A 66 -26.13 24.01 -25.05
C LEU A 66 -26.46 25.36 -24.39
N SER A 67 -26.71 26.39 -25.19
CA SER A 67 -27.17 27.69 -24.69
C SER A 67 -28.48 27.57 -23.89
N SER A 68 -29.42 26.74 -24.34
CA SER A 68 -30.68 26.50 -23.61
C SER A 68 -30.50 25.72 -22.30
N LEU A 69 -29.49 24.85 -22.22
CA LEU A 69 -29.18 24.08 -21.03
C LEU A 69 -28.42 24.92 -19.98
N LEU A 70 -27.58 25.85 -20.43
CA LEU A 70 -26.75 26.73 -19.58
C LEU A 70 -27.39 28.09 -19.26
N SER A 71 -28.53 28.44 -19.87
CA SER A 71 -29.16 29.77 -19.71
C SER A 71 -29.55 30.08 -18.26
N GLU A 72 -29.10 31.24 -17.76
CA GLU A 72 -29.38 31.72 -16.40
C GLU A 72 -30.87 31.84 -16.07
N GLN A 73 -31.69 32.24 -17.04
CA GLN A 73 -33.09 32.55 -16.80
C GLN A 73 -33.89 31.31 -16.40
N VAL A 74 -33.49 30.14 -16.91
CA VAL A 74 -34.07 28.85 -16.53
C VAL A 74 -33.48 28.37 -15.20
N THR A 75 -32.19 28.58 -14.97
CA THR A 75 -31.51 28.21 -13.73
C THR A 75 -32.01 29.01 -12.52
N ARG A 76 -32.24 30.32 -12.65
CA ARG A 76 -32.77 31.18 -11.57
C ARG A 76 -34.21 30.82 -11.20
N ASN A 77 -35.08 30.61 -12.18
CA ASN A 77 -36.48 30.21 -11.96
C ASN A 77 -36.62 28.85 -11.24
N ILE A 78 -35.68 27.92 -11.45
CA ILE A 78 -35.65 26.59 -10.81
C ILE A 78 -34.97 26.67 -9.43
N ALA A 79 -33.91 27.47 -9.29
CA ALA A 79 -33.20 27.66 -8.02
C ALA A 79 -34.05 28.39 -6.96
N GLU A 80 -34.94 29.30 -7.38
CA GLU A 80 -35.94 29.94 -6.50
C GLU A 80 -36.96 28.95 -5.91
N GLN A 81 -37.05 27.72 -6.45
CA GLN A 81 -37.87 26.62 -5.93
C GLN A 81 -37.08 25.62 -5.05
N GLU A 82 -35.84 25.95 -4.66
CA GLU A 82 -34.90 25.14 -3.86
C GLU A 82 -34.51 23.76 -4.43
N ASP A 83 -34.94 23.40 -5.66
CA ASP A 83 -34.57 22.12 -6.29
C ASP A 83 -33.25 22.22 -7.08
N HIS A 84 -32.14 22.24 -6.35
CA HIS A 84 -30.79 22.24 -6.93
C HIS A 84 -30.45 20.96 -7.73
N SER A 85 -31.24 19.88 -7.61
CA SER A 85 -31.01 18.63 -8.35
C SER A 85 -31.29 18.80 -9.85
N ILE A 86 -32.36 19.51 -10.21
CA ILE A 86 -32.76 19.77 -11.60
C ILE A 86 -31.74 20.66 -12.30
N VAL A 87 -31.21 21.68 -11.61
CA VAL A 87 -30.15 22.56 -12.14
C VAL A 87 -28.89 21.75 -12.44
N THR A 88 -28.51 20.88 -11.51
CA THR A 88 -27.34 20.03 -11.60
C THR A 88 -27.44 19.04 -12.77
N GLU A 89 -28.59 18.35 -12.90
CA GLU A 89 -28.87 17.39 -13.98
C GLU A 89 -28.89 18.04 -15.37
N ARG A 90 -29.19 19.35 -15.49
CA ARG A 90 -29.15 20.10 -16.75
C ARG A 90 -27.77 20.62 -17.12
N VAL A 91 -27.05 21.19 -16.16
CA VAL A 91 -25.79 21.91 -16.40
C VAL A 91 -24.62 20.94 -16.60
N PHE A 92 -24.55 19.85 -15.82
CA PHE A 92 -23.44 18.89 -15.95
C PHE A 92 -23.32 18.28 -17.35
N PRO A 93 -24.38 17.74 -17.97
CA PRO A 93 -24.26 17.13 -19.29
C PRO A 93 -23.91 18.14 -20.39
N ALA A 94 -24.34 19.40 -20.23
CA ALA A 94 -23.98 20.46 -21.16
C ALA A 94 -22.49 20.80 -21.08
N LEU A 95 -21.95 20.96 -19.87
CA LEU A 95 -20.53 21.21 -19.65
C LEU A 95 -19.66 20.00 -20.06
N GLU A 96 -20.10 18.76 -19.79
CA GLU A 96 -19.44 17.52 -20.24
C GLU A 96 -19.30 17.47 -21.76
N LEU A 97 -20.35 17.83 -22.50
CA LEU A 97 -20.29 17.88 -23.96
C LEU A 97 -19.38 19.00 -24.49
N ILE A 98 -19.33 20.15 -23.80
CA ILE A 98 -18.43 21.25 -24.16
C ILE A 98 -16.97 20.87 -23.91
N ALA A 99 -16.67 20.16 -22.82
CA ALA A 99 -15.33 19.68 -22.50
C ALA A 99 -14.73 18.84 -23.64
N GLU A 100 -15.57 18.07 -24.34
CA GLU A 100 -15.18 17.19 -25.44
C GLU A 100 -15.11 17.90 -26.81
N LYS A 101 -15.31 19.23 -26.88
CA LYS A 101 -15.27 19.98 -28.13
C LYS A 101 -13.88 19.93 -28.78
N VAL A 102 -13.82 19.67 -30.09
CA VAL A 102 -12.58 19.77 -30.88
C VAL A 102 -12.18 21.26 -31.02
N PRO A 103 -10.95 21.67 -30.64
CA PRO A 103 -10.46 23.03 -30.90
C PRO A 103 -10.42 23.34 -32.40
N ASN A 104 -10.90 24.50 -32.83
CA ASN A 104 -10.89 24.94 -34.22
C ASN A 104 -10.49 26.41 -34.35
N VAL A 105 -9.54 26.70 -35.26
CA VAL A 105 -8.93 28.03 -35.47
C VAL A 105 -9.94 29.08 -35.98
N TYR A 106 -11.10 28.65 -36.51
CA TYR A 106 -12.11 29.53 -37.11
C TYR A 106 -13.47 29.51 -36.37
N ASP A 107 -13.54 29.01 -35.14
CA ASP A 107 -14.81 28.90 -34.42
C ASP A 107 -15.29 30.26 -33.88
N VAL A 108 -16.37 30.77 -34.48
CA VAL A 108 -17.06 32.00 -34.06
C VAL A 108 -17.85 31.79 -32.76
N ASP A 109 -18.20 30.54 -32.45
CA ASP A 109 -19.05 30.17 -31.32
C ASP A 109 -18.30 30.10 -29.98
N ASP A 110 -16.97 30.08 -29.98
CA ASP A 110 -16.17 29.88 -28.75
C ASP A 110 -16.33 31.02 -27.75
N LYS A 111 -16.41 32.27 -28.22
CA LYS A 111 -16.68 33.41 -27.33
C LYS A 111 -18.06 33.31 -26.68
N MET A 112 -19.07 32.82 -27.41
CA MET A 112 -20.42 32.64 -26.88
C MET A 112 -20.45 31.49 -25.85
N ILE A 113 -19.82 30.37 -26.16
CA ILE A 113 -19.72 29.22 -25.26
C ILE A 113 -18.94 29.60 -23.99
N LEU A 114 -17.81 30.30 -24.13
CA LEU A 114 -17.04 30.83 -23.00
C LEU A 114 -17.90 31.72 -22.09
N GLY A 115 -18.70 32.63 -22.65
CA GLY A 115 -19.63 33.45 -21.86
C GLY A 115 -20.66 32.61 -21.10
N LEU A 116 -21.23 31.57 -21.71
CA LEU A 116 -22.18 30.67 -21.07
C LEU A 116 -21.54 29.86 -19.92
N VAL A 117 -20.30 29.38 -20.12
CA VAL A 117 -19.53 28.65 -19.12
C VAL A 117 -19.10 29.57 -17.98
N GLN A 118 -18.62 30.77 -18.29
CA GLN A 118 -18.23 31.80 -17.31
C GLN A 118 -19.39 32.13 -16.37
N THR A 119 -20.61 32.16 -16.89
CA THR A 119 -21.80 32.42 -16.09
C THR A 119 -22.07 31.31 -15.07
N GLN A 120 -21.63 30.06 -15.33
CA GLN A 120 -21.77 28.97 -14.36
C GLN A 120 -20.74 29.05 -13.21
N LEU A 121 -19.70 29.88 -13.33
CA LEU A 121 -18.72 30.09 -12.26
C LEU A 121 -19.34 30.71 -11.01
N SER A 122 -20.48 31.41 -11.13
CA SER A 122 -21.22 31.98 -9.99
C SER A 122 -22.25 31.03 -9.37
N SER A 123 -22.34 29.78 -9.85
CA SER A 123 -23.32 28.81 -9.38
C SER A 123 -23.21 28.56 -7.86
N PRO A 124 -24.33 28.40 -7.12
CA PRO A 124 -24.29 28.02 -5.71
C PRO A 124 -23.75 26.59 -5.50
N VAL A 125 -23.86 25.72 -6.51
CA VAL A 125 -23.41 24.32 -6.45
C VAL A 125 -21.91 24.26 -6.75
N TRP A 126 -21.10 23.86 -5.76
CA TRP A 126 -19.63 23.77 -5.89
C TRP A 126 -19.18 22.92 -7.08
N GLY A 127 -19.79 21.74 -7.28
CA GLY A 127 -19.42 20.85 -8.39
C GLY A 127 -19.68 21.44 -9.78
N ILE A 128 -20.69 22.33 -9.90
CA ILE A 128 -20.90 23.08 -11.16
C ILE A 128 -19.78 24.10 -11.36
N ARG A 129 -19.36 24.81 -10.31
CA ARG A 129 -18.25 25.79 -10.40
C ARG A 129 -16.95 25.12 -10.80
N GLU A 130 -16.61 23.98 -10.19
CA GLU A 130 -15.41 23.21 -10.50
C GLU A 130 -15.40 22.71 -11.94
N HIS A 131 -16.50 22.10 -12.38
CA HIS A 131 -16.59 21.56 -13.74
C HIS A 131 -16.64 22.68 -14.79
N ALA A 132 -17.31 23.80 -14.50
CA ALA A 132 -17.29 24.99 -15.36
C ALA A 132 -15.89 25.61 -15.46
N ALA A 133 -15.14 25.70 -14.36
CA ALA A 133 -13.76 26.18 -14.36
C ALA A 133 -12.86 25.29 -15.22
N ARG A 134 -13.00 23.96 -15.13
CA ARG A 134 -12.28 22.99 -15.97
C ARG A 134 -12.58 23.18 -17.45
N VAL A 135 -13.86 23.33 -17.80
CA VAL A 135 -14.31 23.58 -19.17
C VAL A 135 -13.85 24.95 -19.68
N TYR A 136 -13.86 25.97 -18.82
CA TYR A 136 -13.38 27.30 -19.18
C TYR A 136 -11.89 27.26 -19.55
N ALA A 137 -11.08 26.65 -18.70
CA ALA A 137 -9.64 26.46 -18.94
C ALA A 137 -9.35 25.63 -20.21
N SER A 138 -10.21 24.65 -20.56
CA SER A 138 -10.00 23.82 -21.76
C SER A 138 -10.32 24.52 -23.08
N ILE A 139 -11.16 25.57 -23.06
CA ILE A 139 -11.53 26.36 -24.25
C ILE A 139 -10.55 27.53 -24.47
N MET A 140 -9.88 28.01 -23.42
CA MET A 140 -8.91 29.10 -23.52
C MET A 140 -7.80 28.78 -24.52
N ASN A 141 -7.47 29.74 -25.38
CA ASN A 141 -6.44 29.56 -26.39
C ASN A 141 -5.06 29.77 -25.77
N ARG A 142 -4.11 28.85 -26.00
CA ARG A 142 -2.76 28.87 -25.41
C ARG A 142 -2.00 30.17 -25.67
N SER A 143 -2.18 30.78 -26.85
CA SER A 143 -1.50 32.04 -27.20
C SER A 143 -2.06 33.27 -26.47
N ASP A 144 -3.29 33.19 -25.96
CA ASP A 144 -4.05 34.33 -25.43
C ASP A 144 -4.39 34.17 -23.95
N ILE A 145 -3.85 33.15 -23.27
CA ILE A 145 -4.13 32.84 -21.85
C ILE A 145 -3.98 34.08 -20.97
N PHE A 146 -2.91 34.86 -21.13
CA PHE A 146 -2.68 36.09 -20.36
C PHE A 146 -3.79 37.11 -20.52
N HIS A 147 -4.30 37.29 -21.74
CA HIS A 147 -5.39 38.20 -22.04
C HIS A 147 -6.72 37.69 -21.50
N ASP A 148 -7.00 36.40 -21.65
CA ASP A 148 -8.23 35.77 -21.19
C ASP A 148 -8.32 35.73 -19.65
N ILE A 149 -7.19 35.49 -18.97
CA ILE A 149 -7.03 35.60 -17.51
C ILE A 149 -7.24 37.05 -17.06
N GLY A 150 -6.55 38.00 -17.70
CA GLY A 150 -6.70 39.43 -17.37
C GLY A 150 -8.16 39.89 -17.52
N THR A 151 -8.81 39.49 -18.61
CA THR A 151 -10.23 39.77 -18.85
C THR A 151 -11.11 39.15 -17.77
N LEU A 152 -10.85 37.90 -17.38
CA LEU A 152 -11.61 37.24 -16.31
C LEU A 152 -11.47 37.97 -14.96
N LEU A 153 -10.29 38.49 -14.63
CA LEU A 153 -10.06 39.30 -13.40
C LEU A 153 -10.74 40.67 -13.43
N GLU A 154 -10.85 41.27 -14.62
CA GLU A 154 -11.51 42.57 -14.80
C GLU A 154 -13.03 42.48 -14.81
N VAL A 155 -13.59 41.35 -15.27
CA VAL A 155 -15.03 41.11 -15.27
C VAL A 155 -15.54 41.08 -13.83
N ASP A 156 -16.45 42.00 -13.53
CA ASP A 156 -17.13 42.12 -12.25
C ASP A 156 -16.17 42.41 -11.08
N ARG A 157 -15.16 43.26 -11.34
CA ARG A 157 -14.11 43.67 -10.38
C ARG A 157 -14.67 44.17 -9.04
N ASP A 158 -15.83 44.82 -9.04
CA ASP A 158 -16.46 45.41 -7.85
C ASP A 158 -17.46 44.47 -7.16
N SER A 159 -17.72 43.29 -7.72
CA SER A 159 -18.66 42.33 -7.14
C SER A 159 -18.07 41.56 -5.98
N LYS A 160 -18.87 41.47 -4.92
CA LYS A 160 -18.58 40.72 -3.69
C LYS A 160 -19.10 39.27 -3.75
N ALA A 161 -19.58 38.82 -4.90
CA ALA A 161 -20.16 37.48 -5.05
C ALA A 161 -19.09 36.39 -4.84
N GLN A 162 -19.02 35.84 -3.64
CA GLN A 162 -18.00 34.86 -3.23
C GLN A 162 -18.02 33.58 -4.09
N ASN A 163 -19.18 33.14 -4.56
CA ASN A 163 -19.29 31.98 -5.46
C ASN A 163 -18.57 32.24 -6.79
N TYR A 164 -18.77 33.42 -7.38
CA TYR A 164 -18.11 33.78 -8.63
C TYR A 164 -16.60 33.89 -8.44
N LEU A 165 -16.17 34.55 -7.37
CA LEU A 165 -14.75 34.66 -7.00
C LEU A 165 -14.10 33.28 -6.81
N HIS A 166 -14.82 32.33 -6.18
CA HIS A 166 -14.39 30.94 -6.07
C HIS A 166 -14.23 30.26 -7.43
N GLY A 167 -15.22 30.41 -8.33
CA GLY A 167 -15.16 29.84 -9.68
C GLY A 167 -14.03 30.43 -10.53
N GLN A 168 -13.77 31.74 -10.40
CA GLN A 168 -12.61 32.38 -11.01
C GLN A 168 -11.30 31.79 -10.50
N ALA A 169 -11.15 31.68 -9.17
CA ALA A 169 -9.96 31.07 -8.55
C ALA A 169 -9.71 29.65 -9.09
N LEU A 170 -10.74 28.81 -9.12
CA LEU A 170 -10.63 27.45 -9.68
C LEU A 170 -10.20 27.41 -11.15
N SER A 171 -10.63 28.40 -11.95
CA SER A 171 -10.26 28.48 -13.36
C SER A 171 -8.75 28.71 -13.52
N TYR A 172 -8.12 29.44 -12.60
CA TYR A 172 -6.66 29.61 -12.57
C TYR A 172 -5.93 28.36 -12.10
N MET A 173 -6.43 27.69 -11.06
CA MET A 173 -5.82 26.47 -10.52
C MET A 173 -5.66 25.39 -11.60
N ILE A 174 -6.63 25.28 -12.51
CA ILE A 174 -6.68 24.21 -13.52
C ILE A 174 -5.82 24.52 -14.76
N THR A 175 -5.33 25.75 -14.92
CA THR A 175 -4.43 26.10 -16.03
C THR A 175 -3.01 25.59 -15.74
N GLU A 176 -2.57 24.52 -16.43
CA GLU A 176 -1.27 23.84 -16.22
C GLU A 176 0.00 24.66 -16.64
N HIS A 177 -0.07 25.99 -16.75
CA HIS A 177 0.94 26.84 -17.42
C HIS A 177 1.80 27.70 -16.47
N ILE A 178 2.44 27.05 -15.50
CA ILE A 178 3.02 27.68 -14.29
C ILE A 178 4.15 28.67 -14.55
N ASP A 179 5.03 28.42 -15.53
CA ASP A 179 6.20 29.30 -15.78
C ASP A 179 5.79 30.68 -16.34
N GLU A 180 4.69 30.71 -17.09
CA GLU A 180 4.09 31.91 -17.66
C GLU A 180 3.18 32.63 -16.64
N ILE A 181 2.49 31.85 -15.80
CA ILE A 181 1.60 32.31 -14.73
C ILE A 181 2.34 33.09 -13.62
N LEU A 182 3.62 32.79 -13.36
CA LEU A 182 4.44 33.44 -12.33
C LEU A 182 4.35 34.98 -12.30
N SER A 183 4.42 35.62 -13.47
CA SER A 183 4.37 37.09 -13.61
C SER A 183 3.01 37.71 -13.26
N ILE A 184 1.94 36.93 -13.45
CA ILE A 184 0.55 37.31 -13.19
C ILE A 184 0.09 36.84 -11.82
N MET A 185 0.76 35.85 -11.22
CA MET A 185 0.32 35.19 -10.01
C MET A 185 0.30 36.17 -8.83
N SER A 186 1.34 36.98 -8.62
CA SER A 186 1.33 37.99 -7.55
C SER A 186 0.20 39.00 -7.72
N GLN A 187 -0.03 39.49 -8.94
CA GLN A 187 -1.10 40.44 -9.23
C GLN A 187 -2.49 39.80 -9.03
N THR A 188 -2.68 38.59 -9.53
CA THR A 188 -3.92 37.81 -9.43
C THR A 188 -4.21 37.46 -7.98
N PHE A 189 -3.20 36.99 -7.26
CA PHE A 189 -3.28 36.70 -5.84
C PHE A 189 -3.71 37.94 -5.05
N THR A 190 -3.04 39.07 -5.24
CA THR A 190 -3.39 40.32 -4.55
C THR A 190 -4.82 40.76 -4.84
N VAL A 191 -5.27 40.68 -6.10
CA VAL A 191 -6.63 41.07 -6.49
C VAL A 191 -7.68 40.13 -5.89
N LEU A 192 -7.49 38.82 -5.98
CA LEU A 192 -8.47 37.84 -5.52
C LEU A 192 -8.51 37.74 -3.99
N PHE A 193 -7.34 37.73 -3.33
CA PHE A 193 -7.25 37.53 -1.88
C PHE A 193 -7.89 38.68 -1.09
N HIS A 194 -7.71 39.94 -1.54
CA HIS A 194 -8.37 41.09 -0.90
C HIS A 194 -9.90 41.04 -1.03
N ARG A 195 -10.44 40.34 -2.02
CA ARG A 195 -11.90 40.19 -2.25
C ARG A 195 -12.50 38.97 -1.55
N ALA A 196 -11.65 38.08 -1.00
CA ALA A 196 -12.08 36.86 -0.35
C ALA A 196 -12.61 37.18 1.06
N GLU A 197 -13.94 37.20 1.20
CA GLU A 197 -14.63 37.31 2.49
C GLU A 197 -14.96 35.92 3.06
N SER A 198 -15.04 34.89 2.20
CA SER A 198 -15.29 33.50 2.59
C SER A 198 -14.00 32.71 2.79
N PRO A 199 -13.85 31.94 3.90
CA PRO A 199 -12.69 31.08 4.12
C PRO A 199 -12.50 30.02 3.02
N PHE A 200 -13.57 29.56 2.36
CA PHE A 200 -13.44 28.64 1.22
C PHE A 200 -12.71 29.29 0.05
N VAL A 201 -13.06 30.54 -0.27
CA VAL A 201 -12.42 31.27 -1.37
C VAL A 201 -10.96 31.58 -1.03
N ALA A 202 -10.70 32.03 0.20
CA ALA A 202 -9.34 32.26 0.68
C ALA A 202 -8.50 30.98 0.63
N THR A 203 -9.08 29.83 1.03
CA THR A 203 -8.42 28.51 0.94
C THR A 203 -8.01 28.22 -0.49
N THR A 204 -8.93 28.28 -1.47
CA THR A 204 -8.62 28.00 -2.87
C THR A 204 -7.54 28.93 -3.43
N ILE A 205 -7.55 30.21 -3.06
CA ILE A 205 -6.53 31.17 -3.50
C ILE A 205 -5.15 30.82 -2.91
N VAL A 206 -5.09 30.43 -1.64
CA VAL A 206 -3.85 29.96 -1.00
C VAL A 206 -3.39 28.63 -1.60
N GLU A 207 -4.30 27.70 -1.90
CA GLU A 207 -3.99 26.41 -2.54
C GLU A 207 -3.31 26.60 -3.89
N ILE A 208 -3.80 27.54 -4.72
CA ILE A 208 -3.17 27.90 -6.02
C ILE A 208 -1.73 28.37 -5.81
N LEU A 209 -1.51 29.26 -4.84
CA LEU A 209 -0.18 29.73 -4.49
C LEU A 209 0.70 28.55 -4.06
N THR A 210 0.21 27.70 -3.16
CA THR A 210 1.00 26.58 -2.65
C THR A 210 1.30 25.51 -3.69
N GLU A 211 0.36 25.18 -4.59
CA GLU A 211 0.59 24.21 -5.66
C GLU A 211 1.64 24.71 -6.65
N THR A 212 1.64 26.01 -6.94
CA THR A 212 2.65 26.65 -7.78
C THR A 212 4.03 26.58 -7.10
N VAL A 213 4.07 26.80 -5.78
CA VAL A 213 5.29 26.68 -4.98
C VAL A 213 5.81 25.25 -4.96
N GLU A 214 4.94 24.25 -4.74
CA GLU A 214 5.29 22.82 -4.79
C GLU A 214 5.96 22.45 -6.12
N LYS A 215 5.36 22.84 -7.25
CA LYS A 215 5.93 22.55 -8.58
C LYS A 215 7.23 23.31 -8.85
N SER A 216 7.48 24.43 -8.18
CA SER A 216 8.78 25.12 -8.24
C SER A 216 9.90 24.32 -7.57
N PHE A 217 9.59 23.56 -6.51
CA PHE A 217 10.53 22.63 -5.88
C PHE A 217 10.82 21.43 -6.78
N GLU A 218 9.81 20.89 -7.46
CA GLU A 218 9.99 19.79 -8.44
C GLU A 218 10.86 20.18 -9.64
N SER A 219 10.74 21.43 -10.10
CA SER A 219 11.49 21.98 -11.25
C SER A 219 12.84 22.59 -10.88
N GLY A 220 13.20 22.65 -9.59
CA GLY A 220 14.44 23.25 -9.11
C GLY A 220 14.54 24.77 -9.26
N SER A 221 13.40 25.47 -9.39
CA SER A 221 13.31 26.94 -9.55
C SER A 221 12.84 27.65 -8.26
N GLU A 222 13.16 27.07 -7.10
CA GLU A 222 12.62 27.45 -5.79
C GLU A 222 12.96 28.88 -5.36
N GLU A 223 14.16 29.41 -5.67
CA GLU A 223 14.63 30.71 -5.16
C GLU A 223 13.67 31.88 -5.48
N LYS A 224 13.21 31.96 -6.74
CA LYS A 224 12.29 33.03 -7.19
C LYS A 224 10.91 32.90 -6.55
N MET A 225 10.48 31.66 -6.35
CA MET A 225 9.16 31.37 -5.80
C MET A 225 9.11 31.62 -4.30
N ILE A 226 10.18 31.29 -3.58
CA ILE A 226 10.32 31.59 -2.15
C ILE A 226 10.33 33.11 -1.93
N ALA A 227 11.00 33.88 -2.79
CA ALA A 227 10.94 35.34 -2.75
C ALA A 227 9.51 35.85 -2.91
N THR A 228 8.78 35.33 -3.90
CA THR A 228 7.36 35.69 -4.14
C THR A 228 6.47 35.32 -2.96
N LEU A 229 6.68 34.15 -2.36
CA LEU A 229 5.96 33.69 -1.17
C LEU A 229 6.22 34.62 0.02
N ASN A 230 7.47 35.02 0.24
CA ASN A 230 7.83 35.99 1.28
C ASN A 230 7.14 37.34 1.07
N ASP A 231 7.09 37.84 -0.16
CA ASP A 231 6.41 39.09 -0.49
C ASP A 231 4.91 39.00 -0.21
N VAL A 232 4.26 37.88 -0.56
CA VAL A 232 2.85 37.63 -0.25
C VAL A 232 2.61 37.58 1.26
N PHE A 233 3.46 36.89 2.02
CA PHE A 233 3.37 36.81 3.48
C PHE A 233 3.43 38.18 4.15
N ASN A 234 4.33 39.05 3.65
CA ASN A 234 4.52 40.41 4.15
C ASN A 234 3.38 41.34 3.73
N ALA A 235 2.98 41.31 2.45
CA ALA A 235 1.95 42.20 1.90
C ALA A 235 0.55 41.94 2.50
N HIS A 236 0.25 40.67 2.82
CA HIS A 236 -1.06 40.26 3.28
C HIS A 236 -1.09 39.83 4.76
N SER A 237 -0.02 40.10 5.52
CA SER A 237 0.09 39.80 6.95
C SER A 237 -0.26 38.36 7.33
N PHE A 238 0.20 37.38 6.52
CA PHE A 238 -0.13 35.96 6.74
C PHE A 238 0.26 35.45 8.12
N ASN A 239 1.37 35.94 8.67
CA ASN A 239 1.77 35.62 10.04
C ASN A 239 0.70 36.06 11.05
N GLY A 240 0.15 37.26 10.90
CA GLY A 240 -0.92 37.76 11.76
C GLY A 240 -2.23 36.97 11.58
N ILE A 241 -2.53 36.53 10.34
CA ILE A 241 -3.68 35.67 10.06
C ILE A 241 -3.50 34.30 10.74
N LEU A 242 -2.32 33.69 10.63
CA LEU A 242 -1.97 32.44 11.29
C LEU A 242 -2.10 32.57 12.81
N ASP A 243 -1.55 33.63 13.40
CA ASP A 243 -1.64 33.87 14.84
C ASP A 243 -3.09 34.00 15.31
N PHE A 244 -3.93 34.73 14.56
CA PHE A 244 -5.36 34.85 14.86
C PHE A 244 -6.11 33.53 14.72
N ILE A 245 -5.87 32.77 13.63
CA ILE A 245 -6.58 31.52 13.36
C ILE A 245 -6.23 30.44 14.39
N PHE A 246 -5.04 30.50 14.97
CA PHE A 246 -4.58 29.63 16.05
C PHE A 246 -4.82 30.21 17.47
N GLU A 247 -5.54 31.34 17.60
CA GLU A 247 -5.84 31.97 18.89
C GLU A 247 -7.10 31.38 19.55
N SER A 248 -6.91 30.50 20.54
CA SER A 248 -8.01 29.86 21.27
C SER A 248 -8.71 30.77 22.29
N SER A 249 -8.09 31.90 22.67
CA SER A 249 -8.63 32.89 23.60
C SER A 249 -9.73 33.77 23.00
N HIS A 250 -9.82 33.86 21.68
CA HIS A 250 -10.74 34.79 21.03
C HIS A 250 -12.21 34.31 21.14
N PRO A 251 -13.20 35.17 21.45
CA PRO A 251 -14.60 34.74 21.62
C PRO A 251 -15.24 34.07 20.39
N SER A 252 -14.82 34.48 19.18
CA SER A 252 -15.29 33.89 17.92
C SER A 252 -14.63 32.55 17.56
N TRP A 253 -13.68 32.07 18.38
CA TRP A 253 -12.98 30.81 18.18
C TRP A 253 -13.97 29.64 18.02
N ARG A 254 -14.89 29.45 18.96
CA ARG A 254 -15.81 28.30 18.95
C ARG A 254 -16.69 28.24 17.70
N SER A 255 -17.11 29.40 17.18
CA SER A 255 -17.94 29.47 15.98
C SER A 255 -17.13 29.28 14.70
N LEU A 256 -15.89 29.78 14.64
CA LEU A 256 -15.03 29.63 13.46
C LEU A 256 -14.53 28.18 13.32
N SER A 257 -14.23 27.52 14.43
CA SER A 257 -13.48 26.25 14.45
C SER A 257 -14.28 24.99 14.28
N THR A 258 -15.59 25.11 14.44
CA THR A 258 -16.54 24.04 14.17
C THR A 258 -16.91 23.95 12.68
N THR A 259 -16.44 24.89 11.85
CA THR A 259 -16.71 24.90 10.41
C THR A 259 -15.58 24.24 9.61
N ARG A 260 -15.95 23.41 8.62
CA ARG A 260 -15.02 22.82 7.65
C ARG A 260 -14.16 23.87 6.94
N ALA A 261 -14.74 25.04 6.66
CA ALA A 261 -14.09 26.12 5.91
C ALA A 261 -12.84 26.66 6.62
N ALA A 262 -12.91 26.85 7.95
CA ALA A 262 -11.76 27.36 8.70
C ALA A 262 -10.65 26.31 8.87
N SER A 263 -10.99 25.03 9.02
CA SER A 263 -9.99 23.96 9.09
C SER A 263 -9.22 23.78 7.77
N LEU A 264 -9.90 23.90 6.63
CA LEU A 264 -9.22 23.91 5.32
C LEU A 264 -8.27 25.11 5.16
N LEU A 265 -8.71 26.31 5.57
CA LEU A 265 -7.87 27.51 5.52
C LEU A 265 -6.62 27.39 6.42
N ARG A 266 -6.77 26.80 7.62
CA ARG A 266 -5.63 26.47 8.51
C ARG A 266 -4.61 25.61 7.78
N ARG A 267 -5.06 24.51 7.18
CA ARG A 267 -4.19 23.58 6.45
C ARG A 267 -3.43 24.28 5.33
N ALA A 268 -4.14 25.03 4.50
CA ALA A 268 -3.53 25.74 3.36
C ALA A 268 -2.50 26.79 3.81
N LEU A 269 -2.83 27.63 4.80
CA LEU A 269 -1.90 28.65 5.31
C LEU A 269 -0.72 28.05 6.08
N SER A 270 -0.95 27.02 6.89
CA SER A 270 0.13 26.32 7.59
C SER A 270 1.08 25.65 6.62
N TRP A 271 0.57 25.08 5.52
CA TRP A 271 1.39 24.51 4.47
C TRP A 271 2.24 25.56 3.75
N ALA A 272 1.65 26.71 3.41
CA ALA A 272 2.39 27.85 2.87
C ALA A 272 3.52 28.31 3.81
N ALA A 273 3.27 28.31 5.13
CA ALA A 273 4.28 28.68 6.13
C ALA A 273 5.43 27.66 6.18
N ILE A 274 5.12 26.36 6.15
CA ILE A 274 6.14 25.30 6.13
C ILE A 274 7.05 25.42 4.91
N MET A 275 6.47 25.59 3.71
CA MET A 275 7.27 25.75 2.49
C MET A 275 8.14 27.00 2.53
N ARG A 276 7.64 28.11 3.09
CA ARG A 276 8.43 29.30 3.33
C ARG A 276 9.61 29.02 4.26
N MET A 277 9.39 28.34 5.38
CA MET A 277 10.45 28.02 6.35
C MET A 277 11.51 27.09 5.78
N LEU A 278 11.10 26.08 5.00
CA LEU A 278 12.04 25.20 4.29
C LEU A 278 12.84 25.97 3.24
N GLY A 279 12.18 26.85 2.49
CA GLY A 279 12.81 27.68 1.46
C GLY A 279 13.76 28.75 1.99
N THR A 280 13.51 29.32 3.18
CA THR A 280 14.39 30.31 3.81
C THR A 280 15.48 29.67 4.69
N GLY A 281 15.49 28.35 4.83
CA GLY A 281 16.45 27.63 5.69
C GLY A 281 16.14 27.74 7.19
N GLU A 282 14.92 28.13 7.57
CA GLU A 282 14.45 28.22 8.96
C GLU A 282 14.06 26.85 9.55
N SER A 283 14.96 25.85 9.44
CA SER A 283 14.66 24.47 9.83
C SER A 283 14.35 24.29 11.31
N MET A 284 14.95 25.10 12.19
CA MET A 284 14.75 25.00 13.65
C MET A 284 13.34 25.41 14.11
N GLY A 285 12.60 26.18 13.30
CA GLY A 285 11.24 26.58 13.64
C GLY A 285 10.18 25.54 13.28
N LEU A 286 10.53 24.53 12.48
CA LEU A 286 9.56 23.66 11.81
C LEU A 286 8.79 22.77 12.78
N GLU A 287 9.48 22.07 13.69
CA GLU A 287 8.81 21.26 14.72
C GLU A 287 7.95 22.09 15.68
N PRO A 288 8.43 23.24 16.24
CA PRO A 288 7.60 24.07 17.10
C PRO A 288 6.33 24.59 16.40
N PHE A 289 6.42 24.87 15.10
CA PHE A 289 5.27 25.27 14.32
C PHE A 289 4.28 24.11 14.13
N ILE A 290 4.76 22.92 13.75
CA ILE A 290 3.93 21.70 13.63
C ILE A 290 3.26 21.37 14.97
N ARG A 291 3.97 21.53 16.09
CA ARG A 291 3.41 21.40 17.44
C ARG A 291 2.22 22.33 17.66
N LYS A 292 2.41 23.64 17.42
CA LYS A 292 1.35 24.66 17.55
C LYS A 292 0.12 24.30 16.72
N VAL A 293 0.31 23.83 15.48
CA VAL A 293 -0.81 23.40 14.62
C VAL A 293 -1.47 22.14 15.16
N SER A 294 -0.68 21.15 15.57
CA SER A 294 -1.16 19.82 16.00
C SER A 294 -1.90 19.85 17.34
N GLU A 295 -1.47 20.67 18.30
CA GLU A 295 -2.16 20.88 19.57
C GLU A 295 -3.55 21.48 19.39
N PHE A 296 -3.77 22.13 18.26
CA PHE A 296 -4.98 22.90 17.98
C PHE A 296 -5.94 22.22 17.00
N ASP A 297 -5.40 21.67 15.91
CA ASP A 297 -6.12 20.89 14.90
C ASP A 297 -5.28 19.65 14.56
N THR A 298 -5.57 18.56 15.27
CA THR A 298 -4.86 17.28 15.13
C THR A 298 -4.84 16.77 13.69
N ASN A 299 -5.96 16.89 12.98
CA ASN A 299 -6.09 16.46 11.59
C ASN A 299 -5.21 17.30 10.66
N ALA A 300 -5.13 18.61 10.91
CA ALA A 300 -4.22 19.47 10.16
C ALA A 300 -2.76 19.11 10.43
N GLY A 301 -2.38 18.85 11.69
CA GLY A 301 -1.03 18.42 12.05
C GLY A 301 -0.62 17.11 11.36
N ALA A 302 -1.48 16.09 11.41
CA ALA A 302 -1.28 14.82 10.73
C ALA A 302 -1.13 15.01 9.20
N TRP A 303 -2.06 15.74 8.59
CA TRP A 303 -2.03 16.02 7.15
C TRP A 303 -0.77 16.78 6.71
N LEU A 304 -0.26 17.71 7.52
CA LEU A 304 0.98 18.45 7.20
C LEU A 304 2.20 17.53 7.16
N LEU A 305 2.28 16.53 8.04
CA LEU A 305 3.38 15.56 8.04
C LEU A 305 3.34 14.64 6.81
N GLU A 306 2.14 14.17 6.45
CA GLU A 306 1.93 13.40 5.21
C GLU A 306 2.29 14.24 3.97
N LYS A 307 1.83 15.49 3.92
CA LYS A 307 2.10 16.40 2.81
C LYS A 307 3.59 16.75 2.70
N LEU A 308 4.27 16.97 3.83
CA LEU A 308 5.73 17.12 3.90
C LEU A 308 6.45 15.94 3.26
N HIS A 309 6.05 14.71 3.60
CA HIS A 309 6.66 13.51 3.04
C HIS A 309 6.38 13.39 1.54
N ASN A 310 5.14 13.59 1.10
CA ASN A 310 4.75 13.45 -0.30
C ASN A 310 5.45 14.45 -1.23
N VAL A 311 5.75 15.66 -0.75
CA VAL A 311 6.39 16.72 -1.56
C VAL A 311 7.92 16.68 -1.46
N PHE A 312 8.47 16.42 -0.28
CA PHE A 312 9.91 16.58 -0.03
C PHE A 312 10.63 15.27 0.33
N GLY A 313 9.92 14.15 0.51
CA GLY A 313 10.48 12.90 1.04
C GLY A 313 11.57 12.27 0.17
N GLU A 314 11.46 12.40 -1.15
CA GLU A 314 12.48 11.90 -2.10
C GLU A 314 13.64 12.89 -2.31
N ASN A 315 13.52 14.13 -1.83
CA ASN A 315 14.52 15.16 -2.04
C ASN A 315 15.65 15.04 -1.01
N GLN A 316 16.84 14.65 -1.48
CA GLN A 316 18.04 14.47 -0.64
C GLN A 316 18.43 15.73 0.15
N GLY A 317 18.12 16.93 -0.35
CA GLY A 317 18.41 18.20 0.33
C GLY A 317 17.61 18.40 1.62
N TYR A 318 16.36 17.93 1.66
CA TYR A 318 15.47 18.09 2.81
C TYR A 318 15.42 16.86 3.72
N MET A 319 15.88 15.71 3.24
CA MET A 319 15.80 14.43 3.93
C MET A 319 16.27 14.49 5.40
N LYS A 320 17.44 15.08 5.68
CA LYS A 320 17.96 15.20 7.06
C LYS A 320 17.05 16.03 7.96
N ILE A 321 16.47 17.11 7.44
CA ILE A 321 15.54 17.97 8.18
C ILE A 321 14.26 17.18 8.50
N LEU A 322 13.70 16.49 7.51
CA LEU A 322 12.48 15.70 7.67
C LEU A 322 12.66 14.55 8.67
N LEU A 323 13.77 13.81 8.59
CA LEU A 323 14.09 12.74 9.53
C LEU A 323 14.13 13.23 10.99
N ASN A 324 14.73 14.40 11.22
CA ASN A 324 14.76 15.02 12.55
C ASN A 324 13.35 15.41 13.02
N VAL A 325 12.57 16.08 12.17
CA VAL A 325 11.19 16.49 12.49
C VAL A 325 10.32 15.29 12.84
N TYR A 326 10.33 14.23 12.01
CA TYR A 326 9.54 13.03 12.31
C TYR A 326 9.99 12.38 13.61
N SER A 327 11.30 12.34 13.87
CA SER A 327 11.84 11.76 15.11
C SER A 327 11.43 12.55 16.36
N GLU A 328 11.48 13.88 16.29
CA GLU A 328 11.03 14.77 17.37
C GLU A 328 9.53 14.63 17.62
N VAL A 329 8.71 14.51 16.57
CA VAL A 329 7.26 14.30 16.70
C VAL A 329 6.94 12.94 17.35
N ILE A 330 7.64 11.87 16.97
CA ILE A 330 7.42 10.53 17.53
C ILE A 330 7.77 10.48 19.02
N ILE A 331 8.89 11.10 19.40
CA ILE A 331 9.39 11.12 20.79
C ILE A 331 8.59 12.10 21.65
N GLY A 332 8.11 13.20 21.06
CA GLY A 332 7.40 14.26 21.74
C GLY A 332 6.02 13.87 22.24
N ASP A 333 5.44 14.79 23.02
CA ASP A 333 4.04 14.74 23.42
C ASP A 333 3.16 15.26 22.27
N TYR A 334 2.60 14.32 21.52
CA TYR A 334 1.72 14.52 20.37
C TYR A 334 0.60 13.49 20.42
N SER A 335 -0.53 13.79 19.76
CA SER A 335 -1.62 12.83 19.63
C SER A 335 -1.19 11.60 18.83
N GLU A 336 -1.91 10.49 19.05
CA GLU A 336 -1.64 9.24 18.36
C GLU A 336 -1.81 9.31 16.83
N GLU A 337 -2.73 10.16 16.33
CA GLU A 337 -2.93 10.39 14.89
C GLU A 337 -1.74 11.09 14.23
N VAL A 338 -1.20 12.11 14.90
CA VAL A 338 -0.03 12.87 14.42
C VAL A 338 1.22 11.97 14.47
N LYS A 339 1.38 11.22 15.56
CA LYS A 339 2.45 10.21 15.68
C LYS A 339 2.35 9.14 14.58
N SER A 340 1.16 8.66 14.26
CA SER A 340 0.96 7.66 13.19
C SER A 340 1.47 8.17 11.84
N SER A 341 1.18 9.43 11.53
CA SER A 341 1.63 10.08 10.28
C SER A 341 3.16 10.26 10.27
N ALA A 342 3.75 10.64 11.40
CA ALA A 342 5.20 10.74 11.56
C ALA A 342 5.91 9.38 11.42
N ILE A 343 5.35 8.32 12.03
CA ILE A 343 5.87 6.95 11.96
C ILE A 343 5.87 6.45 10.52
N ALA A 344 4.75 6.61 9.79
CA ALA A 344 4.63 6.18 8.40
C ALA A 344 5.60 6.94 7.47
N SER A 345 5.75 8.25 7.69
CA SER A 345 6.67 9.11 6.92
C SER A 345 8.13 8.78 7.21
N LEU A 346 8.48 8.53 8.47
CA LEU A 346 9.83 8.12 8.87
C LEU A 346 10.18 6.73 8.33
N ALA A 347 9.24 5.77 8.40
CA ALA A 347 9.42 4.44 7.84
C ALA A 347 9.74 4.51 6.34
N SER A 348 8.89 5.21 5.58
CA SER A 348 9.06 5.34 4.13
C SER A 348 10.38 6.03 3.76
N SER A 349 10.79 7.04 4.52
CA SER A 349 12.08 7.73 4.30
C SER A 349 13.28 6.82 4.60
N LEU A 350 13.22 6.05 5.70
CA LEU A 350 14.30 5.14 6.08
C LEU A 350 14.36 3.90 5.18
N GLU A 351 13.25 3.40 4.66
CA GLU A 351 13.22 2.31 3.69
C GLU A 351 13.98 2.65 2.41
N ILE A 352 13.82 3.89 1.90
CA ILE A 352 14.58 4.38 0.74
C ILE A 352 16.08 4.43 1.05
N LEU A 353 16.44 4.87 2.25
CA LEU A 353 17.84 5.02 2.68
C LEU A 353 18.54 3.69 2.95
N LEU A 354 17.80 2.71 3.47
CA LEU A 354 18.28 1.37 3.82
C LEU A 354 18.13 0.39 2.66
N ASP A 355 17.64 0.83 1.52
CA ASP A 355 17.52 0.01 0.33
C ASP A 355 18.92 -0.44 -0.13
N PHE A 356 19.20 -1.74 0.04
CA PHE A 356 20.48 -2.38 -0.32
C PHE A 356 20.81 -2.33 -1.82
N ARG A 357 19.86 -1.93 -2.68
CA ARG A 357 20.12 -1.69 -4.10
C ARG A 357 20.99 -0.45 -4.31
N TYR A 358 21.11 0.40 -3.29
CA TYR A 358 21.91 1.61 -3.33
C TYR A 358 22.93 1.65 -2.17
N ASP A 359 24.13 2.17 -2.44
CA ASP A 359 25.22 2.28 -1.46
C ASP A 359 25.19 3.63 -0.72
N TYR A 360 24.00 4.10 -0.35
CA TYR A 360 23.75 5.48 0.10
C TYR A 360 23.60 5.65 1.61
N PHE A 361 23.86 4.63 2.44
CA PHE A 361 23.71 4.81 3.88
C PHE A 361 24.77 5.80 4.40
N GLN A 362 24.39 7.07 4.44
CA GLN A 362 25.12 8.14 5.12
C GLN A 362 24.93 7.92 6.63
N GLU A 363 25.94 8.22 7.43
CA GLU A 363 25.81 8.20 8.88
C GLU A 363 24.70 9.16 9.32
N ILE A 364 23.53 8.59 9.60
CA ILE A 364 22.38 9.30 10.14
C ILE A 364 22.44 9.17 11.66
N ASP A 365 22.58 10.31 12.33
CA ASP A 365 22.55 10.37 13.79
C ASP A 365 21.13 10.70 14.25
N LEU A 366 20.34 9.65 14.53
CA LEU A 366 19.02 9.76 15.11
C LEU A 366 18.98 9.07 16.47
N PRO A 367 18.05 9.47 17.37
CA PRO A 367 17.87 8.85 18.68
C PRO A 367 17.21 7.47 18.59
N TRP A 368 17.89 6.49 17.98
CA TRP A 368 17.40 5.15 17.65
C TRP A 368 16.81 4.41 18.85
N GLY A 369 17.43 4.56 20.03
CA GLY A 369 16.96 3.97 21.27
C GLY A 369 15.61 4.52 21.74
N ALA A 370 15.44 5.85 21.69
CA ALA A 370 14.21 6.52 22.10
C ALA A 370 13.06 6.22 21.13
N LEU A 371 13.34 6.22 19.82
CA LEU A 371 12.36 5.84 18.80
C LEU A 371 11.86 4.40 19.00
N ASN A 372 12.78 3.47 19.25
CA ASN A 372 12.43 2.06 19.47
C ASN A 372 11.58 1.84 20.75
N GLN A 373 11.71 2.69 21.76
CA GLN A 373 10.90 2.63 22.98
C GLN A 373 9.45 3.11 22.71
N GLN A 374 9.26 4.11 21.86
CA GLN A 374 7.93 4.63 21.50
C GLN A 374 7.11 3.62 20.68
N ILE A 375 7.77 2.81 19.85
CA ILE A 375 7.12 1.83 18.94
C ILE A 375 6.96 0.45 19.60
N ASN A 376 7.65 0.19 20.70
CA ASN A 376 7.50 -1.03 21.50
C ASN A 376 7.04 -0.71 22.92
N PRO A 377 5.90 -0.02 23.13
CA PRO A 377 5.46 0.29 24.48
C PRO A 377 5.17 -1.00 25.24
N SER A 378 5.64 -1.05 26.49
CA SER A 378 5.60 -2.20 27.40
C SER A 378 4.21 -2.65 27.84
N THR A 379 3.16 -2.01 27.33
CA THR A 379 1.83 -2.11 27.91
C THR A 379 0.76 -2.05 26.82
N THR A 380 -0.25 -2.90 27.02
CA THR A 380 -1.58 -3.02 26.42
C THR A 380 -2.23 -1.69 26.05
N ALA A 381 -1.69 -0.98 25.06
CA ALA A 381 -2.30 0.23 24.53
C ALA A 381 -3.44 -0.19 23.59
N LEU A 382 -4.62 0.34 23.90
CA LEU A 382 -5.86 0.36 23.09
C LEU A 382 -5.65 -0.02 21.62
N MET A 383 -6.47 -0.97 21.13
CA MET A 383 -6.71 -1.31 19.71
C MET A 383 -6.12 -0.27 18.75
N LEU A 384 -4.83 -0.45 18.42
CA LEU A 384 -4.16 0.40 17.45
C LEU A 384 -4.87 0.17 16.12
N ASN A 385 -5.11 1.24 15.36
CA ASN A 385 -5.63 1.06 14.02
C ASN A 385 -4.58 0.29 13.19
N ARG A 386 -5.05 -0.56 12.27
CA ARG A 386 -4.18 -1.42 11.46
C ARG A 386 -3.08 -0.61 10.77
N TYR A 387 -3.45 0.53 10.18
CA TYR A 387 -2.52 1.44 9.50
C TYR A 387 -1.31 1.81 10.35
N ARG A 388 -1.51 2.15 11.63
CA ARG A 388 -0.42 2.46 12.54
C ARG A 388 0.41 1.23 12.88
N SER A 389 -0.22 0.09 13.19
CA SER A 389 0.52 -1.13 13.49
C SER A 389 1.40 -1.58 12.32
N ASP A 390 0.90 -1.44 11.09
CA ASP A 390 1.63 -1.71 9.85
C ASP A 390 2.82 -0.74 9.71
N ALA A 391 2.61 0.57 9.94
CA ALA A 391 3.67 1.58 9.89
C ALA A 391 4.74 1.39 10.98
N GLU A 392 4.33 0.98 12.18
CA GLU A 392 5.22 0.64 13.29
C GLU A 392 6.08 -0.59 12.98
N LEU A 393 5.49 -1.63 12.38
CA LEU A 393 6.21 -2.83 11.95
C LEU A 393 7.27 -2.49 10.90
N ARG A 394 6.91 -1.68 9.89
CA ARG A 394 7.82 -1.15 8.87
C ARG A 394 8.99 -0.39 9.49
N LEU A 395 8.69 0.58 10.34
CA LEU A 395 9.70 1.39 11.02
C LEU A 395 10.61 0.54 11.92
N GLN A 396 10.08 -0.49 12.57
CA GLN A 396 10.87 -1.35 13.46
C GLN A 396 12.02 -2.04 12.73
N GLY A 397 11.79 -2.57 11.53
CA GLY A 397 12.85 -3.16 10.69
C GLY A 397 13.93 -2.14 10.35
N CYS A 398 13.52 -0.93 9.98
CA CYS A 398 14.43 0.18 9.69
C CYS A 398 15.29 0.59 10.89
N LEU A 399 14.68 0.75 12.07
CA LEU A 399 15.38 1.16 13.28
C LEU A 399 16.39 0.09 13.74
N LEU A 400 16.04 -1.19 13.62
CA LEU A 400 16.97 -2.27 13.94
C LEU A 400 18.13 -2.29 12.96
N ALA A 401 17.88 -2.08 11.67
CA ALA A 401 18.93 -2.01 10.67
C ALA A 401 19.90 -0.85 10.97
N ALA A 402 19.35 0.35 11.17
CA ALA A 402 20.13 1.54 11.46
C ALA A 402 20.94 1.42 12.77
N LYS A 403 20.39 0.82 13.84
CA LYS A 403 21.13 0.56 15.08
C LYS A 403 22.36 -0.32 14.85
N VAL A 404 22.22 -1.38 14.06
CA VAL A 404 23.33 -2.31 13.76
C VAL A 404 24.39 -1.62 12.90
N LEU A 405 23.97 -0.91 11.85
CA LEU A 405 24.87 -0.20 10.95
C LEU A 405 25.62 0.94 11.66
N SER A 406 24.99 1.61 12.62
CA SER A 406 25.59 2.68 13.43
C SER A 406 26.39 2.16 14.66
N ASN A 407 26.70 0.85 14.71
CA ASN A 407 27.46 0.19 15.78
C ASN A 407 26.83 0.33 17.19
N GLN A 408 25.51 0.51 17.30
CA GLN A 408 24.76 0.58 18.56
C GLN A 408 24.05 -0.75 18.85
N SER A 409 24.81 -1.84 18.94
CA SER A 409 24.29 -3.23 19.01
C SER A 409 23.89 -3.72 20.42
N GLN A 410 23.65 -2.82 21.38
CA GLN A 410 23.21 -3.23 22.73
C GLN A 410 21.82 -3.88 22.66
N ASN A 411 21.66 -5.06 23.28
CA ASN A 411 20.41 -5.83 23.34
C ASN A 411 19.84 -6.31 21.99
N LEU A 412 20.68 -6.44 20.95
CA LEU A 412 20.25 -6.85 19.60
C LEU A 412 19.46 -8.17 19.60
N GLU A 413 19.89 -9.19 20.34
CA GLU A 413 19.21 -10.49 20.38
C GLU A 413 17.76 -10.39 20.86
N THR A 414 17.54 -9.65 21.95
CA THR A 414 16.19 -9.46 22.52
C THR A 414 15.30 -8.65 21.58
N ASP A 415 15.85 -7.62 20.95
CA ASP A 415 15.11 -6.75 20.03
C ASP A 415 14.74 -7.49 18.74
N VAL A 416 15.67 -8.27 18.17
CA VAL A 416 15.41 -9.16 17.02
C VAL A 416 14.39 -10.22 17.38
N ALA A 417 14.50 -10.88 18.54
CA ALA A 417 13.53 -11.89 18.96
C ALA A 417 12.10 -11.33 19.07
N ARG A 418 11.94 -10.12 19.65
CA ARG A 418 10.63 -9.44 19.73
C ARG A 418 10.09 -9.08 18.35
N TRP A 419 10.96 -8.59 17.47
CA TRP A 419 10.59 -8.24 16.10
C TRP A 419 10.17 -9.45 15.27
N THR A 420 10.93 -10.55 15.34
CA THR A 420 10.62 -11.84 14.71
C THR A 420 9.24 -12.35 15.13
N ILE A 421 8.85 -12.19 16.40
CA ILE A 421 7.50 -12.55 16.85
C ILE A 421 6.44 -11.73 16.10
N LYS A 422 6.61 -10.40 15.99
CA LYS A 422 5.68 -9.54 15.26
C LYS A 422 5.62 -9.89 13.76
N LEU A 423 6.76 -10.16 13.13
CA LEU A 423 6.83 -10.58 11.73
C LEU A 423 6.05 -11.87 11.48
N ARG A 424 6.17 -12.88 12.36
CA ARG A 424 5.42 -14.14 12.22
C ARG A 424 3.92 -13.91 12.32
N PHE A 425 3.46 -13.18 13.34
CA PHE A 425 2.04 -12.86 13.47
C PHE A 425 1.52 -12.05 12.28
N ALA A 426 2.31 -11.14 11.74
CA ALA A 426 1.94 -10.34 10.57
C ALA A 426 1.93 -11.13 9.26
N MET A 427 2.53 -12.33 9.21
CA MET A 427 2.57 -13.20 8.03
C MET A 427 1.58 -14.37 8.10
N GLU A 428 0.75 -14.45 9.14
CA GLU A 428 -0.27 -15.51 9.26
C GLU A 428 -1.23 -15.51 8.06
N GLU A 429 -1.69 -16.69 7.63
CA GLU A 429 -2.50 -16.86 6.41
C GLU A 429 -3.80 -16.02 6.42
N GLU A 430 -4.36 -15.78 7.61
CA GLU A 430 -5.58 -14.98 7.81
C GLU A 430 -5.35 -13.46 7.85
N THR A 431 -4.09 -13.02 7.75
CA THR A 431 -3.74 -11.60 7.85
C THR A 431 -3.88 -10.89 6.51
N GLU A 432 -4.29 -9.63 6.60
CA GLU A 432 -4.56 -8.83 5.43
C GLU A 432 -3.29 -8.42 4.69
N PHE A 433 -3.44 -8.24 3.38
CA PHE A 433 -2.35 -7.91 2.48
C PHE A 433 -1.47 -6.76 3.00
N THR A 434 -2.05 -5.68 3.53
CA THR A 434 -1.28 -4.52 4.00
C THR A 434 -0.36 -4.84 5.17
N THR A 435 -0.78 -5.74 6.06
CA THR A 435 -0.01 -6.18 7.22
C THR A 435 1.11 -7.14 6.81
N ARG A 436 0.84 -8.06 5.88
CA ARG A 436 1.87 -8.91 5.27
C ARG A 436 2.90 -8.09 4.48
N TYR A 437 2.43 -7.11 3.70
CA TYR A 437 3.27 -6.13 3.01
C TYR A 437 4.17 -5.36 3.97
N ALA A 438 3.63 -4.90 5.11
CA ALA A 438 4.41 -4.23 6.15
C ALA A 438 5.51 -5.14 6.74
N ALA A 439 5.25 -6.44 6.90
CA ALA A 439 6.26 -7.39 7.35
C ALA A 439 7.38 -7.61 6.32
N VAL A 440 7.02 -7.78 5.04
CA VAL A 440 7.98 -7.99 3.93
C VAL A 440 8.88 -6.75 3.76
N THR A 441 8.29 -5.55 3.76
CA THR A 441 9.03 -4.29 3.65
C THR A 441 9.93 -4.02 4.86
N SER A 442 9.45 -4.35 6.08
CA SER A 442 10.24 -4.30 7.31
C SER A 442 11.50 -5.18 7.22
N LEU A 443 11.36 -6.43 6.75
CA LEU A 443 12.48 -7.34 6.58
C LEU A 443 13.41 -6.90 5.43
N MET A 444 12.85 -6.35 4.35
CA MET A 444 13.62 -5.81 3.23
C MET A 444 14.54 -4.66 3.66
N ALA A 445 14.05 -3.72 4.48
CA ALA A 445 14.88 -2.66 5.05
C ALA A 445 16.01 -3.17 5.94
N PHE A 446 15.83 -4.35 6.56
CA PHE A 446 16.86 -5.02 7.35
C PHE A 446 17.88 -5.81 6.49
N GLY A 447 17.66 -5.93 5.18
CA GLY A 447 18.48 -6.73 4.27
C GLY A 447 19.97 -6.38 4.24
N GLN A 448 20.32 -5.09 4.43
CA GLN A 448 21.73 -4.66 4.54
C GLN A 448 22.45 -5.24 5.76
N VAL A 449 21.73 -5.56 6.84
CA VAL A 449 22.31 -6.21 8.01
C VAL A 449 22.52 -7.70 7.76
N LEU A 450 21.56 -8.37 7.13
CA LEU A 450 21.67 -9.79 6.77
C LEU A 450 22.82 -10.03 5.79
N ARG A 451 23.11 -9.06 4.93
CA ARG A 451 24.30 -9.06 4.09
C ARG A 451 24.82 -7.63 3.88
N PRO A 452 25.90 -7.24 4.57
CA PRO A 452 26.55 -5.95 4.34
C PRO A 452 27.17 -5.86 2.93
N THR A 453 27.20 -4.65 2.37
CA THR A 453 27.77 -4.41 1.03
C THR A 453 29.21 -4.93 0.94
N GLY A 454 29.49 -5.70 -0.10
CA GLY A 454 30.81 -6.29 -0.36
C GLY A 454 31.22 -7.42 0.59
N LYS A 455 30.35 -7.85 1.51
CA LYS A 455 30.61 -8.97 2.45
C LYS A 455 29.68 -10.17 2.16
N PRO A 456 30.08 -11.38 2.59
CA PRO A 456 29.17 -12.51 2.60
C PRO A 456 28.03 -12.30 3.61
N PRO A 457 26.94 -13.06 3.50
CA PRO A 457 25.82 -13.00 4.44
C PRO A 457 26.22 -13.31 5.87
N VAL A 458 25.54 -12.70 6.82
CA VAL A 458 25.75 -12.92 8.25
C VAL A 458 24.97 -14.15 8.71
N THR A 459 25.64 -15.09 9.36
CA THR A 459 25.08 -16.39 9.75
C THR A 459 25.03 -16.60 11.26
N GLU A 460 24.98 -15.50 12.02
CA GLU A 460 24.81 -15.54 13.47
C GLU A 460 23.49 -16.23 13.86
N LYS A 461 23.48 -16.91 15.00
CA LYS A 461 22.33 -17.71 15.47
C LYS A 461 21.06 -16.88 15.64
N VAL A 462 21.20 -15.61 16.02
CA VAL A 462 20.09 -14.67 16.21
C VAL A 462 19.27 -14.43 14.94
N PHE A 463 19.87 -14.59 13.75
CA PHE A 463 19.21 -14.30 12.47
C PHE A 463 18.54 -15.51 11.80
N LEU A 464 18.67 -16.72 12.37
CA LEU A 464 18.08 -17.94 11.80
C LEU A 464 16.57 -17.80 11.55
N GLU A 465 15.83 -17.28 12.54
CA GLU A 465 14.38 -17.11 12.38
C GLU A 465 14.02 -16.09 11.29
N LEU A 466 14.86 -15.07 11.04
CA LEU A 466 14.61 -14.13 9.94
C LEU A 466 14.75 -14.81 8.58
N TYR A 467 15.73 -15.72 8.42
CA TYR A 467 15.86 -16.51 7.19
C TYR A 467 14.70 -17.48 6.99
N LEU A 468 14.16 -18.04 8.07
CA LEU A 468 12.96 -18.89 8.01
C LEU A 468 11.71 -18.07 7.64
N ILE A 469 11.52 -16.89 8.23
CA ILE A 469 10.43 -15.97 7.85
C ILE A 469 10.56 -15.54 6.39
N LEU A 470 11.78 -15.23 5.92
CA LEU A 470 12.02 -14.91 4.51
C LEU A 470 11.66 -16.09 3.61
N TYR A 471 11.92 -17.33 4.03
CA TYR A 471 11.48 -18.53 3.31
C TYR A 471 9.95 -18.60 3.25
N ASP A 472 9.24 -18.30 4.34
CA ASP A 472 7.79 -18.30 4.35
C ASP A 472 7.20 -17.20 3.46
N MET A 473 7.77 -15.99 3.46
CA MET A 473 7.40 -14.89 2.56
C MET A 473 7.57 -15.23 1.07
N LEU A 474 8.54 -16.08 0.72
CA LEU A 474 8.72 -16.57 -0.66
C LEU A 474 7.66 -17.58 -1.10
N ASN A 475 6.87 -18.09 -0.17
CA ASN A 475 5.77 -19.03 -0.41
C ASN A 475 4.40 -18.43 -0.05
N ASP A 476 4.32 -17.11 0.01
CA ASP A 476 3.08 -16.36 0.17
C ASP A 476 2.14 -16.55 -1.05
N ASP A 477 0.82 -16.47 -0.87
CA ASP A 477 -0.14 -16.62 -1.97
C ASP A 477 -0.13 -15.42 -2.93
N ASP A 478 0.17 -14.24 -2.41
CA ASP A 478 0.22 -13.01 -3.19
C ASP A 478 1.51 -12.91 -4.02
N GLU A 479 1.37 -12.55 -5.30
CA GLU A 479 2.50 -12.44 -6.23
C GLU A 479 3.41 -11.26 -5.91
N GLU A 480 2.84 -10.12 -5.52
CA GLU A 480 3.60 -8.90 -5.21
C GLU A 480 4.48 -9.12 -3.97
N LEU A 481 3.94 -9.78 -2.93
CA LEU A 481 4.69 -10.10 -1.71
C LEU A 481 5.84 -11.06 -1.98
N ARG A 482 5.60 -12.10 -2.79
CA ARG A 482 6.64 -13.05 -3.19
C ARG A 482 7.77 -12.39 -3.97
N ASP A 483 7.43 -11.50 -4.89
CA ASP A 483 8.44 -10.79 -5.70
C ASP A 483 9.30 -9.87 -4.84
N LEU A 484 8.70 -9.15 -3.88
CA LEU A 484 9.45 -8.34 -2.91
C LEU A 484 10.36 -9.20 -2.01
N ALA A 485 9.86 -10.33 -1.52
CA ALA A 485 10.67 -11.27 -0.74
C ALA A 485 11.84 -11.85 -1.56
N ALA A 486 11.62 -12.10 -2.86
CA ALA A 486 12.66 -12.58 -3.78
C ALA A 486 13.78 -11.56 -3.98
N LEU A 487 13.52 -10.26 -3.89
CA LEU A 487 14.57 -9.23 -3.89
C LEU A 487 15.51 -9.38 -2.70
N THR A 488 14.95 -9.46 -1.48
CA THR A 488 15.72 -9.65 -0.24
C THR A 488 16.48 -10.97 -0.25
N ALA A 489 15.84 -12.06 -0.67
CA ALA A 489 16.49 -13.37 -0.77
C ALA A 489 17.60 -13.38 -1.83
N SER A 490 17.42 -12.72 -2.98
CA SER A 490 18.46 -12.56 -4.00
C SER A 490 19.65 -11.78 -3.47
N TRP A 491 19.40 -10.72 -2.71
CA TRP A 491 20.43 -9.93 -2.05
C TRP A 491 21.23 -10.78 -1.07
N VAL A 492 20.56 -11.46 -0.14
CA VAL A 492 21.18 -12.35 0.85
C VAL A 492 21.94 -13.48 0.15
N LEU A 493 21.37 -14.13 -0.85
CA LEU A 493 22.01 -15.30 -1.46
C LEU A 493 23.21 -14.95 -2.32
N SER A 494 23.35 -13.70 -2.77
CA SER A 494 24.50 -13.23 -3.56
C SER A 494 25.81 -13.40 -2.78
N TYR A 495 26.79 -14.07 -3.38
CA TYR A 495 28.08 -14.38 -2.73
C TYR A 495 27.99 -15.19 -1.43
N SER A 496 26.88 -15.90 -1.22
CA SER A 496 26.71 -16.87 -0.12
C SER A 496 27.41 -18.20 -0.40
N SER A 497 27.38 -19.15 0.53
CA SER A 497 27.84 -20.53 0.34
C SER A 497 27.25 -21.20 -0.91
N VAL A 498 25.97 -20.95 -1.20
CA VAL A 498 25.28 -21.55 -2.35
C VAL A 498 25.49 -20.78 -3.67
N THR A 499 25.90 -19.51 -3.63
CA THR A 499 26.24 -18.72 -4.83
C THR A 499 27.54 -17.91 -4.69
N SER A 500 28.62 -18.58 -4.31
CA SER A 500 29.88 -17.98 -3.86
C SER A 500 30.58 -17.01 -4.81
N SER A 501 30.33 -17.09 -6.12
CA SER A 501 31.10 -16.37 -7.15
C SER A 501 30.35 -15.22 -7.84
N LYS A 502 29.06 -15.01 -7.53
CA LYS A 502 28.26 -14.01 -8.26
C LYS A 502 27.14 -13.42 -7.42
N ALA A 503 26.77 -12.20 -7.78
CA ALA A 503 25.45 -11.68 -7.46
C ALA A 503 24.38 -12.43 -8.26
N VAL A 504 23.20 -12.60 -7.66
CA VAL A 504 22.07 -13.29 -8.28
C VAL A 504 20.81 -12.44 -8.20
N THR A 505 19.94 -12.64 -9.20
CA THR A 505 18.57 -12.14 -9.21
C THR A 505 17.70 -13.36 -9.50
N LEU A 506 16.89 -13.75 -8.51
CA LEU A 506 16.18 -15.02 -8.49
C LEU A 506 14.68 -14.75 -8.54
N SER A 507 13.94 -15.58 -9.28
CA SER A 507 12.48 -15.65 -9.13
C SER A 507 12.11 -16.30 -7.79
N PRO A 508 10.90 -16.07 -7.24
CA PRO A 508 10.50 -16.56 -5.92
C PRO A 508 10.75 -18.06 -5.70
N LEU A 509 10.39 -18.89 -6.68
CA LEU A 509 10.58 -20.34 -6.60
C LEU A 509 12.07 -20.75 -6.54
N ASN A 510 12.93 -20.08 -7.31
CA ASN A 510 14.37 -20.35 -7.29
C ASN A 510 15.02 -19.81 -6.01
N ALA A 511 14.56 -18.65 -5.54
CA ALA A 511 14.97 -18.06 -4.28
C ALA A 511 14.63 -18.99 -3.10
N SER A 512 13.41 -19.54 -3.02
CA SER A 512 13.03 -20.44 -1.92
C SER A 512 13.86 -21.73 -1.93
N GLY A 513 14.10 -22.29 -3.12
CA GLY A 513 14.94 -23.47 -3.30
C GLY A 513 16.39 -23.25 -2.88
N LEU A 514 17.01 -22.12 -3.23
CA LEU A 514 18.38 -21.80 -2.82
C LEU A 514 18.47 -21.36 -1.35
N LEU A 515 17.49 -20.61 -0.85
CA LEU A 515 17.44 -20.17 0.54
C LEU A 515 17.34 -21.35 1.51
N SER A 516 16.52 -22.35 1.19
CA SER A 516 16.45 -23.57 2.01
C SER A 516 17.80 -24.30 2.10
N LYS A 517 18.56 -24.38 1.00
CA LYS A 517 19.90 -24.97 1.01
C LYS A 517 20.89 -24.16 1.84
N PHE A 518 20.89 -22.84 1.64
CA PHE A 518 21.71 -21.91 2.42
C PHE A 518 21.45 -22.07 3.94
N ILE A 519 20.18 -22.09 4.35
CA ILE A 519 19.80 -22.27 5.76
C ILE A 519 20.36 -23.59 6.31
N VAL A 520 20.24 -24.68 5.56
CA VAL A 520 20.71 -26.00 6.02
C VAL A 520 22.24 -26.07 6.08
N GLU A 521 22.95 -25.52 5.10
CA GLU A 521 24.42 -25.52 5.06
C GLU A 521 25.02 -24.69 6.22
N GLU A 522 24.45 -23.51 6.50
CA GLU A 522 24.99 -22.59 7.52
C GLU A 522 24.53 -22.95 8.94
N TYR A 523 23.34 -23.54 9.10
CA TYR A 523 22.73 -23.82 10.41
C TYR A 523 22.56 -25.31 10.71
N ALA A 524 23.35 -26.19 10.09
CA ALA A 524 23.30 -27.65 10.26
C ALA A 524 23.42 -28.15 11.72
N SER A 525 23.98 -27.33 12.63
CA SER A 525 24.10 -27.64 14.06
C SER A 525 23.03 -27.01 14.95
N SER A 526 22.09 -26.28 14.37
CA SER A 526 21.03 -25.58 15.11
C SER A 526 19.90 -26.54 15.50
N SER A 527 19.67 -26.68 16.81
CA SER A 527 18.50 -27.41 17.32
C SER A 527 17.18 -26.73 16.97
N LEU A 528 17.16 -25.39 16.93
CA LEU A 528 15.99 -24.62 16.52
C LEU A 528 15.59 -24.96 15.08
N LEU A 529 16.56 -25.02 14.15
CA LEU A 529 16.29 -25.41 12.77
C LEU A 529 15.76 -26.84 12.68
N CYS A 530 16.37 -27.79 13.39
CA CYS A 530 15.92 -29.18 13.40
C CYS A 530 14.47 -29.31 13.89
N THR A 531 14.12 -28.61 14.97
CA THR A 531 12.75 -28.55 15.50
C THR A 531 11.79 -27.96 14.48
N ARG A 532 12.13 -26.81 13.86
CA ARG A 532 11.31 -26.17 12.81
C ARG A 532 11.09 -27.06 11.58
N ILE A 533 12.15 -27.71 11.09
CA ILE A 533 12.06 -28.67 9.98
C ILE A 533 11.11 -29.82 10.34
N THR A 534 11.24 -30.36 11.56
CA THR A 534 10.37 -31.44 12.05
C THR A 534 8.91 -31.00 12.09
N HIS A 535 8.62 -29.81 12.60
CA HIS A 535 7.26 -29.25 12.62
C HIS A 535 6.71 -28.99 11.23
N CYS A 536 7.53 -28.49 10.30
CA CYS A 536 7.12 -28.29 8.91
C CYS A 536 6.73 -29.62 8.25
N ILE A 537 7.50 -30.69 8.48
CA ILE A 537 7.23 -32.01 7.92
C ILE A 537 6.01 -32.67 8.57
N THR A 538 5.86 -32.64 9.90
CA THR A 538 4.66 -33.21 10.55
C THR A 538 3.42 -32.40 10.22
N GLY A 539 3.59 -31.09 10.00
CA GLY A 539 2.60 -30.08 9.64
C GLY A 539 1.38 -30.08 10.55
N GLN A 540 1.64 -30.22 11.85
CA GLN A 540 0.65 -30.10 12.93
C GLN A 540 0.76 -28.77 13.68
N GLU A 541 1.67 -27.87 13.27
CA GLU A 541 1.79 -26.49 13.76
C GLU A 541 1.59 -25.52 12.58
N SER A 542 1.04 -24.34 12.84
CA SER A 542 1.07 -23.24 11.88
C SER A 542 2.52 -22.87 11.55
N ARG A 543 2.82 -22.54 10.29
CA ARG A 543 4.14 -22.05 9.85
C ARG A 543 4.64 -20.88 10.71
N PHE A 544 3.70 -20.07 11.18
CA PHE A 544 3.95 -18.86 11.95
C PHE A 544 3.79 -19.05 13.47
N GLY A 545 3.47 -20.27 13.92
CA GLY A 545 3.37 -20.64 15.33
C GLY A 545 4.66 -20.34 16.09
N GLY A 546 4.57 -19.48 17.10
CA GLY A 546 5.68 -19.03 17.92
C GLY A 546 5.78 -19.75 19.26
N SER A 547 5.24 -20.96 19.40
CA SER A 547 5.16 -21.59 20.71
C SER A 547 6.46 -22.36 21.04
N SER A 548 7.17 -21.91 22.09
CA SER A 548 8.20 -22.70 22.78
C SER A 548 7.59 -23.87 23.59
N GLN A 549 6.30 -24.16 23.42
CA GLN A 549 5.62 -25.24 24.10
C GLN A 549 5.85 -26.53 23.31
N ARG A 550 6.41 -27.54 23.99
CA ARG A 550 6.62 -28.88 23.45
C ARG A 550 5.28 -29.44 23.00
N MET A 551 5.04 -29.43 21.70
CA MET A 551 3.77 -29.87 21.15
C MET A 551 3.67 -31.39 21.21
N ARG A 552 2.51 -31.90 21.64
CA ARG A 552 2.22 -33.33 21.58
C ARG A 552 1.73 -33.64 20.16
N LEU A 553 2.43 -34.52 19.45
CA LEU A 553 1.99 -34.94 18.11
C LEU A 553 0.63 -35.67 18.22
N PHE A 554 -0.37 -35.17 17.48
CA PHE A 554 -1.65 -35.85 17.32
C PHE A 554 -1.45 -37.18 16.58
N PRO A 555 -2.01 -38.30 17.08
CA PRO A 555 -1.88 -39.60 16.45
C PRO A 555 -2.36 -39.61 14.99
N VAL A 556 -1.63 -40.31 14.12
CA VAL A 556 -2.02 -40.49 12.70
C VAL A 556 -3.38 -41.16 12.57
N SER A 557 -3.75 -42.02 13.53
CA SER A 557 -5.06 -42.66 13.57
C SER A 557 -6.20 -41.64 13.61
N ASP A 558 -6.05 -40.60 14.44
CA ASP A 558 -7.07 -39.61 14.67
C ASP A 558 -7.19 -38.70 13.44
N LEU A 559 -6.05 -38.22 12.92
CA LEU A 559 -5.97 -37.39 11.71
C LEU A 559 -6.56 -38.12 10.49
N LEU A 560 -6.16 -39.37 10.25
CA LEU A 560 -6.66 -40.13 9.11
C LEU A 560 -8.14 -40.45 9.27
N SER A 561 -8.62 -40.73 10.48
CA SER A 561 -10.04 -40.94 10.73
C SER A 561 -10.88 -39.69 10.43
N GLU A 562 -10.32 -38.51 10.67
CA GLU A 562 -10.95 -37.23 10.37
C GLU A 562 -10.98 -36.96 8.86
N TYR A 563 -9.83 -37.05 8.17
CA TYR A 563 -9.75 -36.80 6.73
C TYR A 563 -10.55 -37.80 5.88
N ARG A 564 -10.78 -39.00 6.41
CA ARG A 564 -11.62 -40.00 5.74
C ARG A 564 -13.12 -39.72 5.86
N LYS A 565 -13.57 -38.85 6.77
CA LYS A 565 -14.99 -38.45 6.84
C LYS A 565 -15.40 -37.80 5.51
N GLU A 566 -16.62 -38.08 5.08
CA GLU A 566 -17.21 -37.37 3.94
C GLU A 566 -17.65 -35.97 4.41
N SER A 567 -17.27 -34.95 3.64
CA SER A 567 -17.70 -33.58 3.88
C SER A 567 -19.21 -33.51 3.64
N THR A 568 -19.98 -33.20 4.69
CA THR A 568 -21.43 -32.91 4.60
C THR A 568 -21.69 -31.42 4.43
N THR A 569 -20.63 -30.62 4.37
CA THR A 569 -20.63 -29.17 4.23
C THR A 569 -20.97 -28.80 2.79
N LEU A 570 -22.01 -27.97 2.62
CA LEU A 570 -22.44 -27.50 1.29
C LEU A 570 -21.45 -26.50 0.67
N PHE A 571 -20.69 -25.81 1.52
CA PHE A 571 -19.62 -24.89 1.14
C PHE A 571 -18.38 -25.30 1.93
N GLU A 572 -17.30 -25.60 1.22
CA GLU A 572 -15.98 -25.77 1.83
C GLU A 572 -15.34 -24.39 1.98
N GLU A 573 -14.74 -24.16 3.15
CA GLU A 573 -13.96 -22.95 3.40
C GLU A 573 -12.72 -22.99 2.50
N GLU A 574 -12.51 -21.93 1.72
CA GLU A 574 -11.35 -21.84 0.84
C GLU A 574 -10.07 -21.68 1.67
N LYS A 575 -9.05 -22.46 1.35
CA LYS A 575 -7.75 -22.38 2.00
C LYS A 575 -7.08 -21.06 1.65
N GLN A 576 -6.71 -20.26 2.65
CA GLN A 576 -6.20 -18.89 2.46
C GLN A 576 -4.85 -18.80 1.73
N ASN A 577 -4.00 -19.85 1.75
CA ASN A 577 -2.78 -19.91 0.93
C ASN A 577 -2.75 -21.14 0.00
N LEU A 578 -3.04 -20.89 -1.28
CA LEU A 578 -3.03 -21.90 -2.35
C LEU A 578 -1.67 -22.05 -3.05
N PHE A 579 -0.71 -21.15 -2.82
CA PHE A 579 0.61 -21.20 -3.46
C PHE A 579 1.52 -22.26 -2.85
N VAL A 580 1.34 -22.54 -1.56
CA VAL A 580 2.12 -23.54 -0.83
C VAL A 580 1.89 -24.95 -1.36
N ASP A 581 2.95 -25.55 -1.92
CA ASP A 581 3.03 -26.97 -2.23
C ASP A 581 3.60 -27.75 -1.04
N LEU A 582 2.70 -28.33 -0.24
CA LEU A 582 3.04 -29.10 0.95
C LEU A 582 3.88 -30.34 0.63
N VAL A 583 3.70 -30.96 -0.54
CA VAL A 583 4.45 -32.16 -0.92
C VAL A 583 5.89 -31.81 -1.25
N CYS A 584 6.09 -30.75 -2.04
CA CYS A 584 7.41 -30.24 -2.36
C CYS A 584 8.17 -29.75 -1.11
N ASP A 585 7.49 -29.10 -0.18
CA ASP A 585 8.08 -28.67 1.10
C ASP A 585 8.51 -29.85 1.95
N VAL A 586 7.64 -30.86 2.11
CA VAL A 586 7.98 -32.10 2.82
C VAL A 586 9.18 -32.78 2.16
N ASP A 587 9.23 -32.85 0.83
CA ASP A 587 10.36 -33.44 0.09
C ASP A 587 11.68 -32.68 0.30
N ARG A 588 11.62 -31.34 0.36
CA ARG A 588 12.77 -30.47 0.55
C ARG A 588 13.31 -30.59 1.98
N TRP A 589 12.43 -30.44 2.96
CA TRP A 589 12.79 -30.45 4.38
C TRP A 589 13.16 -31.85 4.90
N SER A 590 12.56 -32.93 4.36
CA SER A 590 12.99 -34.30 4.71
C SER A 590 14.42 -34.57 4.26
N ARG A 591 14.81 -34.08 3.07
CA ARG A 591 16.21 -34.17 2.61
C ARG A 591 17.15 -33.32 3.46
N ALA A 592 16.69 -32.16 3.92
CA ALA A 592 17.47 -31.30 4.80
C ALA A 592 17.85 -31.99 6.12
N LEU A 593 16.97 -32.80 6.72
CA LEU A 593 17.27 -33.56 7.94
C LEU A 593 18.49 -34.48 7.79
N LEU A 594 18.75 -35.01 6.60
CA LEU A 594 19.93 -35.85 6.34
C LEU A 594 21.24 -35.06 6.28
N GLY A 595 21.17 -33.74 6.05
CA GLY A 595 22.32 -32.83 6.03
C GLY A 595 22.64 -32.20 7.39
N MET A 596 21.77 -32.39 8.39
CA MET A 596 21.96 -31.86 9.75
C MET A 596 23.05 -32.65 10.52
N THR A 597 23.53 -32.09 11.62
CA THR A 597 24.51 -32.76 12.50
C THR A 597 23.83 -33.50 13.64
N GLU A 598 24.45 -34.55 14.19
CA GLU A 598 23.88 -35.31 15.33
C GLU A 598 23.50 -34.40 16.51
N SER A 599 24.30 -33.35 16.79
CA SER A 599 24.07 -32.39 17.88
C SER A 599 22.84 -31.49 17.73
N SER A 600 22.27 -31.36 16.53
CA SER A 600 21.06 -30.56 16.35
C SER A 600 19.80 -31.30 16.80
N PHE A 601 19.86 -32.62 16.93
CA PHE A 601 18.71 -33.45 17.25
C PHE A 601 18.52 -33.55 18.76
N ASP A 602 17.32 -33.20 19.23
CA ASP A 602 16.89 -33.53 20.59
C ASP A 602 16.42 -34.99 20.65
N GLU A 603 17.00 -35.78 21.55
CA GLU A 603 16.73 -37.22 21.67
C GLU A 603 15.24 -37.50 21.92
N SER A 604 14.57 -36.65 22.71
CA SER A 604 13.17 -36.87 23.05
C SER A 604 12.26 -36.61 21.84
N LEU A 605 12.53 -35.57 21.06
CA LEU A 605 11.79 -35.24 19.85
C LEU A 605 11.99 -36.34 18.79
N VAL A 606 13.22 -36.83 18.61
CA VAL A 606 13.49 -37.94 17.68
C VAL A 606 12.72 -39.20 18.08
N LYS A 607 12.66 -39.53 19.37
CA LYS A 607 11.90 -40.68 19.87
C LYS A 607 10.38 -40.49 19.70
N GLU A 608 9.88 -39.28 19.95
CA GLU A 608 8.46 -38.96 19.77
C GLU A 608 8.04 -39.06 18.30
N VAL A 609 8.84 -38.48 17.39
CA VAL A 609 8.60 -38.58 15.94
C VAL A 609 8.72 -40.02 15.47
N PHE A 610 9.71 -40.77 15.97
CA PHE A 610 9.85 -42.21 15.64
C PHE A 610 8.59 -42.97 16.02
N GLN A 611 8.07 -42.75 17.23
CA GLN A 611 6.86 -43.40 17.70
C GLN A 611 5.65 -43.02 16.84
N TRP A 612 5.50 -41.72 16.56
CA TRP A 612 4.44 -41.21 15.68
C TRP A 612 4.48 -41.83 14.28
N VAL A 613 5.67 -41.94 13.68
CA VAL A 613 5.86 -42.56 12.37
C VAL A 613 5.58 -44.06 12.42
N SER A 614 6.13 -44.76 13.42
CA SER A 614 5.97 -46.19 13.60
C SER A 614 4.50 -46.58 13.79
N ASP A 615 3.78 -45.87 14.66
CA ASP A 615 2.36 -46.11 14.93
C ASP A 615 1.50 -45.74 13.72
N GLY A 616 1.82 -44.63 13.03
CA GLY A 616 1.14 -44.25 11.80
C GLY A 616 1.28 -45.27 10.68
N LEU A 617 2.47 -45.83 10.48
CA LEU A 617 2.68 -46.89 9.48
C LEU A 617 1.90 -48.16 9.84
N SER A 618 1.91 -48.54 11.13
CA SER A 618 1.10 -49.67 11.61
C SER A 618 -0.39 -49.46 11.33
N TYR A 619 -0.90 -48.27 11.64
CA TYR A 619 -2.30 -47.94 11.40
C TYR A 619 -2.66 -47.96 9.90
N LEU A 620 -1.80 -47.40 9.03
CA LEU A 620 -2.01 -47.48 7.58
C LEU A 620 -2.05 -48.92 7.07
N ILE A 621 -1.15 -49.79 7.57
CA ILE A 621 -1.13 -51.21 7.20
C ILE A 621 -2.45 -51.88 7.63
N GLU A 622 -2.91 -51.64 8.86
CA GLU A 622 -4.18 -52.17 9.37
C GLU A 622 -5.39 -51.70 8.54
N VAL A 623 -5.42 -50.42 8.21
CA VAL A 623 -6.47 -49.82 7.38
C VAL A 623 -6.53 -50.46 5.99
N ILE A 624 -5.37 -50.63 5.35
CA ILE A 624 -5.26 -51.20 4.00
C ILE A 624 -5.56 -52.71 3.99
N ALA A 625 -5.21 -53.42 5.06
CA ALA A 625 -5.51 -54.85 5.22
C ALA A 625 -6.98 -55.13 5.56
N GLY A 626 -7.74 -54.10 6.00
CA GLY A 626 -9.15 -54.21 6.38
C GLY A 626 -10.12 -54.34 5.20
N ILE A 627 -11.38 -54.70 5.50
CA ILE A 627 -12.47 -54.94 4.53
C ILE A 627 -12.83 -53.68 3.72
N SER A 628 -12.52 -52.49 4.25
CA SER A 628 -12.71 -51.16 3.62
C SER A 628 -11.38 -50.49 3.22
N GLY A 629 -10.35 -51.31 2.98
CA GLY A 629 -8.97 -50.89 2.70
C GLY A 629 -8.64 -50.68 1.22
N GLU A 630 -9.49 -51.13 0.29
CA GLU A 630 -9.32 -50.83 -1.14
C GLU A 630 -9.42 -49.32 -1.38
N ASP A 631 -8.38 -48.76 -1.99
CA ASP A 631 -8.29 -47.34 -2.33
C ASP A 631 -8.88 -47.13 -3.73
N GLY A 632 -8.30 -47.79 -4.74
CA GLY A 632 -8.68 -47.63 -6.14
C GLY A 632 -8.23 -46.30 -6.74
N PHE A 633 -8.64 -46.00 -7.98
CA PHE A 633 -8.10 -44.86 -8.74
C PHE A 633 -8.48 -43.47 -8.21
N ILE A 634 -9.62 -43.35 -7.51
CA ILE A 634 -10.12 -42.09 -6.90
C ILE A 634 -10.44 -42.36 -5.42
N GLY A 635 -9.55 -43.11 -4.77
CA GLY A 635 -9.74 -43.58 -3.41
C GLY A 635 -9.50 -42.52 -2.34
N TRP A 636 -9.56 -42.94 -1.09
CA TRP A 636 -9.35 -42.07 0.06
C TRP A 636 -7.93 -41.46 0.11
N ALA A 637 -6.93 -42.10 -0.50
CA ALA A 637 -5.58 -41.56 -0.60
C ALA A 637 -5.43 -40.45 -1.67
N THR A 638 -6.46 -40.21 -2.49
CA THR A 638 -6.47 -39.09 -3.45
C THR A 638 -6.95 -37.77 -2.84
N LYS A 639 -7.59 -37.81 -1.65
CA LYS A 639 -7.97 -36.58 -0.92
C LYS A 639 -6.70 -35.80 -0.52
N PRO A 640 -6.60 -34.48 -0.79
CA PRO A 640 -5.36 -33.71 -0.58
C PRO A 640 -4.75 -33.85 0.82
N GLU A 641 -5.57 -33.81 1.87
CA GLU A 641 -5.15 -33.88 3.28
C GLU A 641 -4.61 -35.27 3.60
N THR A 642 -5.31 -36.29 3.10
CA THR A 642 -4.91 -37.69 3.31
C THR A 642 -3.63 -37.99 2.54
N PHE A 643 -3.58 -37.60 1.26
CA PHE A 643 -2.41 -37.72 0.39
C PHE A 643 -1.17 -37.09 1.04
N THR A 644 -1.31 -35.86 1.53
CA THR A 644 -0.24 -35.13 2.19
C THR A 644 0.20 -35.84 3.48
N LEU A 645 -0.74 -36.31 4.32
CA LEU A 645 -0.42 -37.06 5.54
C LEU A 645 0.43 -38.30 5.27
N GLY A 646 0.11 -39.08 4.23
CA GLY A 646 0.93 -40.23 3.87
C GLY A 646 2.30 -39.84 3.31
N VAL A 647 2.41 -38.78 2.52
CA VAL A 647 3.72 -38.26 2.05
C VAL A 647 4.61 -37.89 3.25
N ARG A 648 4.06 -37.18 4.25
CA ARG A 648 4.76 -36.82 5.49
C ARG A 648 5.30 -38.06 6.21
N LEU A 649 4.43 -39.05 6.39
CA LEU A 649 4.75 -40.28 7.09
C LEU A 649 5.82 -41.10 6.36
N ILE A 650 5.66 -41.30 5.04
CA ILE A 650 6.57 -42.08 4.21
C ILE A 650 7.95 -41.43 4.16
N ASN A 651 8.01 -40.10 4.01
CA ASN A 651 9.28 -39.39 3.94
C ASN A 651 10.02 -39.37 5.29
N LEU A 652 9.33 -39.16 6.41
CA LEU A 652 9.95 -39.28 7.74
C LEU A 652 10.44 -40.71 8.00
N ALA A 653 9.64 -41.72 7.64
CA ALA A 653 10.05 -43.12 7.72
C ALA A 653 11.31 -43.38 6.90
N ALA A 654 11.38 -42.86 5.67
CA ALA A 654 12.54 -42.98 4.78
C ALA A 654 13.80 -42.34 5.40
N VAL A 655 13.66 -41.12 5.94
CA VAL A 655 14.77 -40.41 6.60
C VAL A 655 15.29 -41.21 7.78
N MET A 656 14.42 -41.63 8.69
CA MET A 656 14.81 -42.32 9.93
C MET A 656 15.32 -43.75 9.67
N ALA A 657 14.84 -44.41 8.61
CA ALA A 657 15.30 -45.73 8.19
C ALA A 657 16.63 -45.70 7.41
N SER A 658 17.01 -44.54 6.84
CA SER A 658 18.25 -44.44 6.06
C SER A 658 19.48 -44.59 6.94
N THR A 659 20.52 -45.22 6.38
CA THR A 659 21.83 -45.31 7.03
C THR A 659 22.55 -43.97 7.14
N ARG A 660 22.07 -42.95 6.41
CA ARG A 660 22.62 -41.59 6.43
C ARG A 660 22.00 -40.71 7.52
N PHE A 661 21.01 -41.19 8.26
CA PHE A 661 20.36 -40.40 9.30
C PHE A 661 21.36 -40.06 10.43
N PRO A 662 21.66 -38.78 10.69
CA PRO A 662 22.70 -38.39 11.64
C PRO A 662 22.43 -38.86 13.08
N ALA A 663 21.16 -38.87 13.48
CA ALA A 663 20.72 -39.22 14.84
C ALA A 663 20.28 -40.69 14.99
N TYR A 664 20.78 -41.60 14.14
CA TYR A 664 20.41 -43.04 14.18
C TYR A 664 20.63 -43.70 15.54
N ARG A 665 21.59 -43.21 16.34
CA ARG A 665 21.88 -43.73 17.68
C ARG A 665 20.70 -43.60 18.64
N TYR A 666 19.91 -42.52 18.52
CA TYR A 666 18.73 -42.29 19.36
C TYR A 666 17.60 -43.27 19.07
N LEU A 667 17.63 -43.95 17.91
CA LEU A 667 16.64 -44.95 17.50
C LEU A 667 16.91 -46.33 18.09
N GLY A 668 18.05 -46.55 18.76
CA GLY A 668 18.34 -47.81 19.47
C GLY A 668 18.36 -49.06 18.58
N GLY A 669 18.64 -48.92 17.29
CA GLY A 669 18.64 -50.02 16.33
C GLY A 669 17.27 -50.32 15.69
N ASN A 670 16.22 -49.55 16.00
CA ASN A 670 14.87 -49.75 15.46
C ASN A 670 14.70 -49.30 13.99
N GLN A 671 15.79 -49.02 13.26
CA GLN A 671 15.73 -48.64 11.84
C GLN A 671 15.18 -49.77 10.97
N SER A 672 15.49 -51.03 11.31
CA SER A 672 14.95 -52.20 10.62
C SER A 672 13.43 -52.30 10.74
N VAL A 673 12.86 -51.89 11.88
CA VAL A 673 11.41 -51.90 12.12
C VAL A 673 10.69 -50.99 11.13
N LEU A 674 11.22 -49.80 10.86
CA LEU A 674 10.63 -48.90 9.86
C LEU A 674 10.78 -49.45 8.43
N LYS A 675 11.92 -50.07 8.10
CA LYS A 675 12.10 -50.73 6.80
C LYS A 675 11.12 -51.88 6.58
N GLU A 676 10.93 -52.73 7.59
CA GLU A 676 9.95 -53.82 7.58
C GLU A 676 8.52 -53.30 7.42
N LYS A 677 8.15 -52.25 8.17
CA LYS A 677 6.83 -51.62 8.04
C LYS A 677 6.61 -51.00 6.67
N LEU A 678 7.60 -50.31 6.09
CA LEU A 678 7.53 -49.78 4.73
C LEU A 678 7.36 -50.91 3.69
N GLN A 679 8.07 -52.02 3.86
CA GLN A 679 7.94 -53.19 2.99
C GLN A 679 6.55 -53.82 3.07
N LEU A 680 6.01 -53.97 4.29
CA LEU A 680 4.65 -54.46 4.50
C LEU A 680 3.61 -53.50 3.89
N LEU A 681 3.79 -52.19 4.08
CA LEU A 681 2.92 -51.16 3.50
C LEU A 681 2.93 -51.20 1.97
N TYR A 682 4.10 -51.40 1.34
CA TYR A 682 4.22 -51.55 -0.10
C TYR A 682 3.46 -52.78 -0.62
N MET A 683 3.63 -53.93 0.04
CA MET A 683 2.99 -55.19 -0.35
C MET A 683 1.46 -55.10 -0.24
N HIS A 684 0.94 -54.62 0.89
CA HIS A 684 -0.50 -54.46 1.10
C HIS A 684 -1.07 -53.34 0.22
N GLY A 685 -0.36 -52.22 0.08
CA GLY A 685 -0.77 -51.10 -0.77
C GLY A 685 -0.89 -51.47 -2.24
N LYS A 686 0.00 -52.32 -2.75
CA LYS A 686 -0.10 -52.86 -4.12
C LYS A 686 -1.34 -53.74 -4.31
N ALA A 687 -1.67 -54.56 -3.31
CA ALA A 687 -2.86 -55.39 -3.34
C ALA A 687 -4.16 -54.55 -3.29
N ALA A 688 -4.15 -53.47 -2.50
CA ALA A 688 -5.29 -52.57 -2.32
C ALA A 688 -5.39 -51.44 -3.36
N SER A 689 -4.53 -51.43 -4.39
CA SER A 689 -4.46 -50.39 -5.42
C SER A 689 -4.29 -48.97 -4.86
N LEU A 690 -3.40 -48.82 -3.87
CA LEU A 690 -3.05 -47.53 -3.26
C LEU A 690 -2.45 -46.56 -4.28
N HIS A 691 -2.62 -45.26 -4.04
CA HIS A 691 -2.11 -44.19 -4.90
C HIS A 691 -0.66 -44.43 -5.38
N PHE A 692 -0.45 -44.35 -6.70
CA PHE A 692 0.82 -44.69 -7.35
C PHE A 692 2.03 -43.93 -6.80
N ASP A 693 1.86 -42.63 -6.51
CA ASP A 693 2.96 -41.81 -5.99
C ASP A 693 3.43 -42.26 -4.60
N TRP A 694 2.50 -42.69 -3.72
CA TRP A 694 2.88 -43.27 -2.42
C TRP A 694 3.67 -44.56 -2.59
N LEU A 695 3.22 -45.47 -3.48
CA LEU A 695 3.95 -46.72 -3.76
C LEU A 695 5.35 -46.45 -4.31
N SER A 696 5.49 -45.49 -5.24
CA SER A 696 6.78 -45.04 -5.78
C SER A 696 7.68 -44.46 -4.69
N ARG A 697 7.15 -43.65 -3.78
CA ARG A 697 7.88 -43.08 -2.64
C ARG A 697 8.35 -44.15 -1.65
N ILE A 698 7.48 -45.09 -1.29
CA ILE A 698 7.83 -46.22 -0.41
C ILE A 698 8.93 -47.06 -1.05
N GLN A 699 8.84 -47.32 -2.36
CA GLN A 699 9.87 -48.06 -3.07
C GLN A 699 11.23 -47.36 -3.02
N ARG A 700 11.28 -46.05 -3.30
CA ARG A 700 12.50 -45.25 -3.16
C ARG A 700 13.02 -45.22 -1.72
N ALA A 701 12.14 -45.20 -0.73
CA ALA A 701 12.50 -45.23 0.68
C ALA A 701 13.19 -46.53 1.10
N MET A 702 12.85 -47.65 0.46
CA MET A 702 13.53 -48.94 0.71
C MET A 702 14.94 -49.00 0.12
N ASP A 703 15.20 -48.22 -0.93
CA ASP A 703 16.50 -48.12 -1.62
C ASP A 703 17.50 -47.16 -0.92
N LEU A 704 17.04 -46.39 0.08
CA LEU A 704 17.81 -45.42 0.89
C LEU A 704 18.34 -46.01 2.22
#